data_AF-A0A7J4MRF9-F1
#
_entry.id   AF-A0A7J4MRF9-F1
#
_cell.length_a   1.000
_cell.length_b   1.000
_cell.length_c   1.000
_cell.angle_alpha   90.00
_cell.angle_beta   90.00
_cell.angle_gamma   90.00
#
_symmetry.space_group_name_H-M   'P 1'
#
loop_
_entity.id
_entity.type
_entity.pdbx_description
1 polymer ?
#
loop_
_entity_poly.entity_id
_entity_poly.type
_entity_poly.pdbx_seq_one_letter_code
_entity_poly.pdbx_strand_id
1 'polypeptide(L)'
;MIEKFKQFRFEFDKQKEEYSKIKGDITEENKYVLLDEINKESIWNYFQLSIEILFDLASDSEKYLEYLDSVFLKVKGDMASGPFFEMLIKVGKEKQEVAIKLYYIIQNKSNNIDLKIISGLILGGYSFYNEGLLKDLIKRNLEYPTKNTILKAILVKYEKEILPTEVKECLNKTMLSHDERILTELMNLYLSFYKNEKSYFYEKIKSLAERKIISVNRLLFWKTIGIKLDKEHILELIELYKNSEETIINDMMYPLIDYPDEIEKISKLFIYWINKDLEFKVQHFDWAIQELVKKNEKFIDYFLDNFEKVKTEKLDYKYIFPRIFEKMASQNVEFASRELMEKKIFDKDPKLYYELVSKIIGIIYKDQDKKKAFNLFFPLAKKIEEISENKDFINENKKTFDELVNKNNFDELINYINGLLEQLRFRIIDFEFNEIDESLKEFSELDKIIKHKLKELYNKKRYSPLFWLGSQQRDKELKKAYLNEIENFLSYSKNISNERNKDNRTSLIRGLENEDKFWDDFSEIIFTNKFIFLEENLNSILEPKIPNKNNNADLYIKLNNKNVFFEIKNSKGDRSLHLDNGAVTINNKVDKILKEKSSQFYSLESFEEMKKGIRNDLYFIVVDASSSVIDEYMIANSFFGTLTYQFYRNNETGETTKPELIRKDDAIAKDKQIVSGLIYFKKQLVNLDGKVKFILVGDIILNPYAVNQPTVEEIKKLKEIIF
;
A
#
# COMPACT_ATOMS: atom_id res chain seq x y z
N MET A 1 28.55 25.91 -39.46
CA MET A 1 29.47 26.47 -38.42
C MET A 1 29.25 25.80 -37.07
N ILE A 2 28.05 25.26 -36.86
CA ILE A 2 27.63 24.44 -35.71
C ILE A 2 28.54 23.23 -35.40
N GLU A 3 29.25 22.68 -36.39
CA GLU A 3 30.21 21.57 -36.20
C GLU A 3 31.23 21.83 -35.09
N LYS A 4 31.72 23.07 -34.96
CA LYS A 4 32.68 23.45 -33.90
C LYS A 4 32.10 23.34 -32.49
N PHE A 5 30.77 23.39 -32.38
CA PHE A 5 30.04 23.32 -31.12
C PHE A 5 29.48 21.93 -30.81
N LYS A 6 29.54 20.96 -31.74
CA LYS A 6 28.99 19.61 -31.53
C LYS A 6 29.57 18.89 -30.32
N GLN A 7 30.83 19.13 -30.00
CA GLN A 7 31.50 18.55 -28.84
C GLN A 7 31.08 19.19 -27.50
N PHE A 8 30.34 20.30 -27.52
CA PHE A 8 29.90 21.05 -26.33
C PHE A 8 28.37 21.04 -26.17
N ARG A 9 27.69 20.04 -26.76
CA ARG A 9 26.23 19.90 -26.61
C ARG A 9 25.86 19.80 -25.12
N PHE A 10 24.86 20.57 -24.71
CA PHE A 10 24.42 20.70 -23.31
C PHE A 10 25.44 21.33 -22.33
N GLU A 11 26.66 21.66 -22.78
CA GLU A 11 27.68 22.29 -21.95
C GLU A 11 27.58 23.83 -22.05
N PHE A 12 26.62 24.41 -21.32
CA PHE A 12 26.22 25.81 -21.48
C PHE A 12 27.40 26.80 -21.31
N ASP A 13 28.22 26.64 -20.27
CA ASP A 13 29.37 27.52 -20.03
C ASP A 13 30.40 27.44 -21.16
N LYS A 14 30.72 26.22 -21.64
CA LYS A 14 31.66 26.04 -22.75
C LYS A 14 31.14 26.62 -24.06
N GLN A 15 29.85 26.51 -24.33
CA GLN A 15 29.24 27.14 -25.51
C GLN A 15 29.42 28.65 -25.51
N LYS A 16 29.23 29.29 -24.34
CA LYS A 16 29.43 30.73 -24.17
C LYS A 16 30.89 31.15 -24.34
N GLU A 17 31.82 30.42 -23.73
CA GLU A 17 33.25 30.67 -23.83
C GLU A 17 33.74 30.56 -25.28
N GLU A 18 33.37 29.49 -25.97
CA GLU A 18 33.77 29.26 -27.35
C GLU A 18 33.16 30.27 -28.32
N TYR A 19 31.89 30.63 -28.13
CA TYR A 19 31.28 31.70 -28.92
C TYR A 19 31.99 33.02 -28.72
N SER A 20 32.35 33.36 -27.48
CA SER A 20 33.06 34.61 -27.16
C SER A 20 34.42 34.74 -27.86
N LYS A 21 35.10 33.61 -28.14
CA LYS A 21 36.37 33.58 -28.88
C LYS A 21 36.21 33.90 -30.37
N ILE A 22 35.06 33.58 -30.96
CA ILE A 22 34.85 33.65 -32.41
C ILE A 22 33.83 34.72 -32.84
N LYS A 23 33.06 35.30 -31.91
CA LYS A 23 31.93 36.18 -32.24
C LYS A 23 32.27 37.43 -33.04
N GLY A 24 33.53 37.89 -32.97
CA GLY A 24 34.04 39.02 -33.76
C GLY A 24 34.30 38.67 -35.22
N ASP A 25 34.50 37.39 -35.53
CA ASP A 25 34.81 36.89 -36.88
C ASP A 25 33.56 36.45 -37.65
N ILE A 26 32.38 36.48 -37.01
CA ILE A 26 31.11 36.02 -37.59
C ILE A 26 30.26 37.22 -37.99
N THR A 27 29.94 37.33 -39.28
CA THR A 27 29.03 38.35 -39.81
C THR A 27 27.59 38.18 -39.29
N GLU A 28 26.79 39.24 -39.36
CA GLU A 28 25.39 39.21 -38.90
C GLU A 28 24.56 38.15 -39.62
N GLU A 29 24.61 38.08 -40.96
CA GLU A 29 23.97 37.02 -41.75
C GLU A 29 24.37 35.62 -41.27
N ASN A 30 25.67 35.38 -41.01
CA ASN A 30 26.15 34.08 -40.57
C ASN A 30 25.67 33.73 -39.15
N LYS A 31 25.44 34.72 -38.29
CA LYS A 31 24.82 34.52 -36.97
C LYS A 31 23.36 34.07 -37.10
N TYR A 32 22.59 34.66 -38.01
CA TYR A 32 21.22 34.19 -38.31
C TYR A 32 21.21 32.78 -38.91
N VAL A 33 22.11 32.47 -39.86
CA VAL A 33 22.28 31.12 -40.40
C VAL A 33 22.59 30.11 -39.30
N LEU A 34 23.43 30.48 -38.33
CA LEU A 34 23.75 29.63 -37.18
C LEU A 34 22.53 29.40 -36.27
N LEU A 35 21.69 30.42 -36.03
CA LEU A 35 20.42 30.23 -35.32
C LEU A 35 19.45 29.30 -36.07
N ASP A 36 19.41 29.35 -37.41
CA ASP A 36 18.63 28.41 -38.22
C ASP A 36 19.17 26.98 -38.11
N GLU A 37 20.49 26.80 -38.17
CA GLU A 37 21.15 25.49 -37.95
C GLU A 37 20.76 24.93 -36.57
N ILE A 38 20.86 25.75 -35.51
CA ILE A 38 20.49 25.34 -34.15
C ILE A 38 19.00 25.01 -34.05
N ASN A 39 18.14 25.84 -34.64
CA ASN A 39 16.69 25.63 -34.62
C ASN A 39 16.26 24.34 -35.33
N LYS A 40 17.01 23.90 -36.36
CA LYS A 40 16.80 22.65 -37.10
C LYS A 40 17.31 21.42 -36.33
N GLU A 41 18.46 21.51 -35.65
CA GLU A 41 18.96 20.38 -34.85
C GLU A 41 18.14 20.19 -33.56
N SER A 42 18.26 21.15 -32.64
CA SER A 42 17.56 21.20 -31.34
C SER A 42 18.09 22.41 -30.60
N ILE A 43 17.19 23.31 -30.19
CA ILE A 43 17.58 24.51 -29.44
C ILE A 43 18.19 24.15 -28.08
N TRP A 44 17.75 23.05 -27.46
CA TRP A 44 18.24 22.62 -26.15
C TRP A 44 19.70 22.14 -26.19
N ASN A 45 20.14 21.59 -27.31
CA ASN A 45 21.52 21.14 -27.47
C ASN A 45 22.50 22.32 -27.42
N TYR A 46 22.08 23.49 -27.90
CA TYR A 46 22.91 24.69 -28.05
C TYR A 46 22.22 25.93 -27.46
N PHE A 47 21.54 25.75 -26.34
CA PHE A 47 20.66 26.78 -25.81
C PHE A 47 21.45 28.04 -25.43
N GLN A 48 22.52 27.89 -24.65
CA GLN A 48 23.37 29.03 -24.28
C GLN A 48 23.98 29.70 -25.50
N LEU A 49 24.46 28.94 -26.50
CA LEU A 49 24.95 29.50 -27.75
C LEU A 49 23.88 30.37 -28.45
N SER A 50 22.63 29.89 -28.49
CA SER A 50 21.51 30.61 -29.10
C SER A 50 21.22 31.92 -28.37
N ILE A 51 21.29 31.89 -27.04
CA ILE A 51 21.11 33.07 -26.19
C ILE A 51 22.21 34.12 -26.43
N GLU A 52 23.47 33.71 -26.49
CA GLU A 52 24.59 34.63 -26.76
C GLU A 52 24.51 35.23 -28.18
N ILE A 53 24.11 34.43 -29.18
CA ILE A 53 23.90 34.93 -30.55
C ILE A 53 22.74 35.94 -30.59
N LEU A 54 21.61 35.65 -29.94
CA LEU A 54 20.48 36.57 -29.87
C LEU A 54 20.88 37.88 -29.16
N PHE A 55 21.62 37.81 -28.06
CA PHE A 55 22.14 38.99 -27.39
C PHE A 55 22.98 39.85 -28.34
N ASP A 56 23.90 39.23 -29.08
CA ASP A 56 24.76 39.90 -30.06
C ASP A 56 23.96 40.54 -31.19
N LEU A 57 22.94 39.84 -31.72
CA LEU A 57 22.07 40.26 -32.81
C LEU A 57 20.98 41.27 -32.43
N ALA A 58 20.81 41.56 -31.12
CA ALA A 58 19.74 42.41 -30.64
C ALA A 58 19.61 43.70 -31.47
N SER A 59 18.47 43.84 -32.14
CA SER A 59 18.12 44.93 -33.05
C SER A 59 16.62 45.19 -33.01
N ASP A 60 16.17 46.28 -33.66
CA ASP A 60 14.76 46.64 -33.85
C ASP A 60 14.22 46.14 -35.20
N SER A 61 14.84 45.11 -35.79
CA SER A 61 14.38 44.52 -37.05
C SER A 61 13.23 43.53 -36.84
N GLU A 62 12.33 43.42 -37.82
CA GLU A 62 11.28 42.38 -37.80
C GLU A 62 11.88 40.97 -37.80
N LYS A 63 12.96 40.78 -38.55
CA LYS A 63 13.72 39.53 -38.58
C LYS A 63 14.18 39.12 -37.18
N TYR A 64 14.76 40.04 -36.41
CA TYR A 64 15.17 39.74 -35.04
C TYR A 64 13.99 39.36 -34.14
N LEU A 65 12.86 40.08 -34.27
CA LEU A 65 11.64 39.75 -33.53
C LEU A 65 11.16 38.32 -33.81
N GLU A 66 11.16 37.89 -35.08
CA GLU A 66 10.75 36.54 -35.48
C GLU A 66 11.62 35.45 -34.82
N TYR A 67 12.94 35.65 -34.77
CA TYR A 67 13.83 34.72 -34.06
C TYR A 67 13.60 34.74 -32.56
N LEU A 68 13.40 35.91 -31.96
CA LEU A 68 13.12 36.03 -30.54
C LEU A 68 11.83 35.30 -30.14
N ASP A 69 10.77 35.47 -30.95
CA ASP A 69 9.50 34.76 -30.78
C ASP A 69 9.65 33.24 -30.94
N SER A 70 10.36 32.81 -31.99
CA SER A 70 10.62 31.40 -32.26
C SER A 70 11.38 30.71 -31.13
N VAL A 71 12.44 31.34 -30.63
CA VAL A 71 13.22 30.82 -29.50
C VAL A 71 12.37 30.79 -28.23
N PHE A 72 11.65 31.88 -27.94
CA PHE A 72 10.83 31.95 -26.74
C PHE A 72 9.72 30.88 -26.73
N LEU A 73 9.03 30.65 -27.86
CA LEU A 73 8.02 29.60 -27.98
C LEU A 73 8.54 28.21 -27.64
N LYS A 74 9.81 27.93 -27.94
CA LYS A 74 10.45 26.64 -27.61
C LYS A 74 10.82 26.51 -26.13
N VAL A 75 10.95 27.61 -25.39
CA VAL A 75 11.44 27.60 -24.00
C VAL A 75 10.43 28.06 -22.94
N LYS A 76 9.29 28.66 -23.34
CA LYS A 76 8.34 29.33 -22.42
C LYS A 76 7.61 28.45 -21.39
N GLY A 77 7.87 27.15 -21.37
CA GLY A 77 7.31 26.21 -20.38
C GLY A 77 8.38 25.38 -19.66
N ASP A 78 9.66 25.63 -19.92
CA ASP A 78 10.77 24.83 -19.40
C ASP A 78 11.47 25.56 -18.25
N MET A 79 11.86 24.81 -17.22
CA MET A 79 12.60 25.32 -16.06
C MET A 79 13.99 25.86 -16.46
N ALA A 80 14.55 25.41 -17.58
CA ALA A 80 15.83 25.87 -18.11
C ALA A 80 15.76 27.20 -18.87
N SER A 81 14.62 27.92 -18.87
CA SER A 81 14.46 29.21 -19.57
C SER A 81 15.21 30.40 -18.94
N GLY A 82 15.82 30.23 -17.76
CA GLY A 82 16.55 31.29 -17.03
C GLY A 82 17.52 32.11 -17.88
N PRO A 83 18.47 31.50 -18.62
CA PRO A 83 19.40 32.22 -19.49
C PRO A 83 18.73 33.14 -20.53
N PHE A 84 17.57 32.76 -21.05
CA PHE A 84 16.83 33.62 -21.98
C PHE A 84 16.32 34.89 -21.29
N PHE A 85 15.77 34.76 -20.08
CA PHE A 85 15.31 35.90 -19.29
C PHE A 85 16.46 36.82 -18.88
N GLU A 86 17.59 36.26 -18.48
CA GLU A 86 18.81 37.03 -18.17
C GLU A 86 19.31 37.81 -19.38
N MET A 87 19.28 37.20 -20.58
CA MET A 87 19.64 37.89 -21.82
C MET A 87 18.73 39.07 -22.10
N LEU A 88 17.41 38.96 -21.91
CA LEU A 88 16.49 40.09 -22.07
C LEU A 88 16.82 41.25 -21.12
N ILE A 89 17.12 40.95 -19.86
CA ILE A 89 17.57 41.95 -18.87
C ILE A 89 18.88 42.58 -19.33
N LYS A 90 19.81 41.78 -19.83
CA LYS A 90 21.13 42.22 -20.31
C LYS A 90 21.01 43.13 -21.54
N VAL A 91 20.15 42.81 -22.50
CA VAL A 91 19.84 43.70 -23.64
C VAL A 91 19.33 45.04 -23.11
N GLY A 92 18.40 45.00 -22.16
CA GLY A 92 17.90 46.18 -21.46
C GLY A 92 19.01 47.05 -20.87
N LYS A 93 19.99 46.44 -20.18
CA LYS A 93 21.08 47.14 -19.48
C LYS A 93 22.19 47.63 -20.42
N GLU A 94 22.64 46.79 -21.34
CA GLU A 94 23.87 47.00 -22.11
C GLU A 94 23.63 47.61 -23.49
N LYS A 95 22.42 47.50 -24.05
CA LYS A 95 22.08 47.99 -25.40
C LYS A 95 20.92 49.00 -25.37
N GLN A 96 21.07 50.07 -24.60
CA GLN A 96 20.00 51.05 -24.29
C GLN A 96 19.21 51.55 -25.51
N GLU A 97 19.90 51.98 -26.58
CA GLU A 97 19.25 52.53 -27.78
C GLU A 97 18.36 51.52 -28.51
N VAL A 98 18.81 50.26 -28.58
CA VAL A 98 18.08 49.18 -29.21
C VAL A 98 16.98 48.66 -28.28
N ALA A 99 17.27 48.53 -26.99
CA ALA A 99 16.38 47.95 -26.00
C ALA A 99 15.00 48.62 -26.00
N ILE A 100 14.96 49.95 -26.05
CA ILE A 100 13.69 50.67 -26.04
C ILE A 100 12.89 50.48 -27.34
N LYS A 101 13.56 50.50 -28.50
CA LYS A 101 12.92 50.26 -29.79
C LYS A 101 12.41 48.83 -29.90
N LEU A 102 13.22 47.87 -29.47
CA LEU A 102 12.86 46.46 -29.40
C LEU A 102 11.67 46.24 -28.47
N TYR A 103 11.64 46.87 -27.29
CA TYR A 103 10.48 46.83 -26.39
C TYR A 103 9.20 47.28 -27.11
N TYR A 104 9.22 48.44 -27.78
CA TYR A 104 8.04 48.92 -28.51
C TYR A 104 7.66 48.01 -29.67
N ILE A 105 8.63 47.45 -30.37
CA ILE A 105 8.38 46.51 -31.47
C ILE A 105 7.74 45.22 -30.96
N ILE A 106 8.21 44.65 -29.85
CA ILE A 106 7.57 43.48 -29.23
C ILE A 106 6.12 43.82 -28.84
N GLN A 107 5.90 44.95 -28.15
CA GLN A 107 4.56 45.36 -27.73
C GLN A 107 3.59 45.54 -28.91
N ASN A 108 4.05 46.16 -29.99
CA ASN A 108 3.20 46.55 -31.12
C ASN A 108 3.06 45.47 -32.19
N LYS A 109 4.12 44.69 -32.46
CA LYS A 109 4.19 43.77 -33.60
C LYS A 109 4.20 42.29 -33.24
N SER A 110 4.60 41.88 -32.03
CA SER A 110 4.55 40.46 -31.67
C SER A 110 3.10 40.00 -31.52
N ASN A 111 2.80 38.78 -31.99
CA ASN A 111 1.53 38.12 -31.76
C ASN A 111 1.54 37.28 -30.47
N ASN A 112 2.70 37.13 -29.82
CA ASN A 112 2.87 36.32 -28.64
C ASN A 112 2.67 37.15 -27.38
N ILE A 113 1.51 36.97 -26.73
CA ILE A 113 1.14 37.70 -25.50
C ILE A 113 2.16 37.45 -24.39
N ASP A 114 2.66 36.23 -24.26
CA ASP A 114 3.65 35.88 -23.23
C ASP A 114 4.97 36.65 -23.48
N LEU A 115 5.39 36.79 -24.76
CA LEU A 115 6.59 37.57 -25.12
C LEU A 115 6.41 39.05 -24.76
N LYS A 116 5.21 39.62 -24.99
CA LYS A 116 4.87 40.98 -24.55
C LYS A 116 4.97 41.14 -23.03
N ILE A 117 4.58 40.13 -22.25
CA ILE A 117 4.71 40.19 -20.80
C ILE A 117 6.20 40.18 -20.41
N ILE A 118 6.97 39.22 -20.92
CA ILE A 118 8.39 39.10 -20.54
C ILE A 118 9.28 40.17 -21.16
N SER A 119 8.84 40.92 -22.17
CA SER A 119 9.56 42.11 -22.64
C SER A 119 9.69 43.18 -21.55
N GLY A 120 8.91 43.06 -20.46
CA GLY A 120 9.09 43.84 -19.24
C GLY A 120 10.48 43.66 -18.61
N LEU A 121 11.14 42.52 -18.85
CA LEU A 121 12.52 42.29 -18.42
C LEU A 121 13.52 43.23 -19.13
N ILE A 122 13.31 43.48 -20.44
CA ILE A 122 14.08 44.48 -21.20
C ILE A 122 13.85 45.87 -20.60
N LEU A 123 12.58 46.25 -20.38
CA LEU A 123 12.23 47.55 -19.81
C LEU A 123 12.81 47.75 -18.40
N GLY A 124 12.79 46.71 -17.56
CA GLY A 124 13.42 46.73 -16.24
C GLY A 124 14.93 46.91 -16.32
N GLY A 125 15.60 46.20 -17.24
CA GLY A 125 17.02 46.39 -17.53
C GLY A 125 17.37 47.80 -18.00
N TYR A 126 16.57 48.36 -18.91
CA TYR A 126 16.69 49.74 -19.42
C TYR A 126 16.55 50.77 -18.30
N SER A 127 15.63 50.53 -17.36
CA SER A 127 15.31 51.44 -16.25
C SER A 127 16.43 51.58 -15.22
N PHE A 128 17.51 50.79 -15.30
CA PHE A 128 18.69 51.02 -14.46
C PHE A 128 19.37 52.36 -14.76
N TYR A 129 19.34 52.82 -16.02
CA TYR A 129 19.98 54.06 -16.44
C TYR A 129 18.98 55.14 -16.87
N ASN A 130 17.77 54.76 -17.29
CA ASN A 130 16.72 55.71 -17.67
C ASN A 130 15.35 55.33 -17.09
N GLU A 131 15.02 55.92 -15.94
CA GLU A 131 13.80 55.63 -15.20
C GLU A 131 12.54 56.31 -15.75
N GLY A 132 12.69 57.33 -16.59
CA GLY A 132 11.60 58.23 -16.98
C GLY A 132 10.41 57.47 -17.57
N LEU A 133 10.70 56.55 -18.50
CA LEU A 133 9.65 55.74 -19.14
C LEU A 133 8.92 54.82 -18.16
N LEU A 134 9.64 54.11 -17.30
CA LEU A 134 9.01 53.21 -16.33
C LEU A 134 8.15 54.01 -15.35
N LYS A 135 8.64 55.15 -14.85
CA LYS A 135 7.85 56.06 -13.99
C LYS A 135 6.58 56.56 -14.67
N ASP A 136 6.68 56.94 -15.94
CA ASP A 136 5.52 57.38 -16.73
C ASP A 136 4.50 56.26 -16.94
N LEU A 137 4.96 55.04 -17.21
CA LEU A 137 4.09 53.87 -17.37
C LEU A 137 3.43 53.45 -16.04
N ILE A 138 4.15 53.56 -14.92
CA ILE A 138 3.64 53.26 -13.57
C ILE A 138 2.48 54.18 -13.18
N LYS A 139 2.52 55.45 -13.61
CA LYS A 139 1.45 56.44 -13.37
C LYS A 139 0.19 56.19 -14.19
N ARG A 140 0.28 55.43 -15.29
CA ARG A 140 -0.86 55.11 -16.16
C ARG A 140 -1.64 53.91 -15.63
N ASN A 141 -2.97 53.98 -15.71
CA ASN A 141 -3.83 52.84 -15.39
C ASN A 141 -3.95 51.94 -16.63
N LEU A 142 -2.99 51.03 -16.80
CA LEU A 142 -2.90 50.16 -17.98
C LEU A 142 -3.50 48.77 -17.70
N GLU A 143 -4.09 48.17 -18.73
CA GLU A 143 -4.70 46.84 -18.67
C GLU A 143 -3.72 45.72 -19.07
N TYR A 144 -4.18 44.47 -18.99
CA TYR A 144 -3.45 43.30 -19.47
C TYR A 144 -3.25 43.36 -21.00
N PRO A 145 -2.09 42.94 -21.56
CA PRO A 145 -0.90 42.37 -20.90
C PRO A 145 0.09 43.41 -20.38
N THR A 146 -0.02 44.67 -20.79
CA THR A 146 0.93 45.75 -20.48
C THR A 146 1.15 45.94 -18.99
N LYS A 147 0.11 45.71 -18.18
CA LYS A 147 0.25 45.76 -16.72
C LYS A 147 1.25 44.72 -16.19
N ASN A 148 1.23 43.49 -16.69
CA ASN A 148 2.17 42.45 -16.28
C ASN A 148 3.58 42.73 -16.79
N THR A 149 3.71 43.32 -17.98
CA THR A 149 4.97 43.85 -18.50
C THR A 149 5.59 44.85 -17.51
N ILE A 150 4.79 45.76 -16.95
CA ILE A 150 5.27 46.74 -15.96
C ILE A 150 5.65 46.05 -14.64
N LEU A 151 4.88 45.07 -14.17
CA LEU A 151 5.22 44.30 -12.96
C LEU A 151 6.57 43.58 -13.13
N LYS A 152 6.84 42.96 -14.29
CA LYS A 152 8.15 42.36 -14.60
C LYS A 152 9.28 43.40 -14.61
N ALA A 153 9.02 44.59 -15.16
CA ALA A 153 10.00 45.68 -15.18
C ALA A 153 10.33 46.18 -13.76
N ILE A 154 9.31 46.33 -12.90
CA ILE A 154 9.48 46.70 -11.49
C ILE A 154 10.32 45.64 -10.76
N LEU A 155 9.99 44.36 -10.94
CA LEU A 155 10.72 43.25 -10.32
C LEU A 155 12.22 43.33 -10.62
N VAL A 156 12.58 43.52 -11.90
CA VAL A 156 13.98 43.59 -12.35
C VAL A 156 14.69 44.85 -11.87
N LYS A 157 14.04 46.02 -11.97
CA LYS A 157 14.65 47.30 -11.58
C LYS A 157 14.92 47.36 -10.08
N TYR A 158 13.96 46.93 -9.26
CA TYR A 158 14.01 47.13 -7.82
C TYR A 158 14.33 45.86 -7.02
N GLU A 159 14.79 44.78 -7.67
CA GLU A 159 15.09 43.48 -7.03
C GLU A 159 15.86 43.63 -5.70
N LYS A 160 16.82 44.56 -5.68
CA LYS A 160 17.74 44.80 -4.54
C LYS A 160 17.56 46.18 -3.89
N GLU A 161 16.47 46.88 -4.21
CA GLU A 161 16.23 48.24 -3.74
C GLU A 161 14.93 48.33 -2.93
N ILE A 162 14.82 49.37 -2.09
CA ILE A 162 13.56 49.72 -1.42
C ILE A 162 12.63 50.33 -2.46
N LEU A 163 11.36 49.88 -2.49
CA LEU A 163 10.41 50.38 -3.48
C LEU A 163 10.07 51.86 -3.22
N PRO A 164 10.19 52.74 -4.24
CA PRO A 164 9.70 54.11 -4.14
C PRO A 164 8.19 54.18 -3.87
N THR A 165 7.75 55.24 -3.19
CA THR A 165 6.33 55.45 -2.83
C THR A 165 5.39 55.36 -4.03
N GLU A 166 5.77 55.96 -5.16
CA GLU A 166 5.00 55.90 -6.41
C GLU A 166 4.82 54.47 -6.94
N VAL A 167 5.82 53.60 -6.76
CA VAL A 167 5.72 52.19 -7.13
C VAL A 167 4.77 51.47 -6.16
N LYS A 168 4.91 51.69 -4.85
CA LYS A 168 4.00 51.12 -3.83
C LYS A 168 2.55 51.50 -4.09
N GLU A 169 2.28 52.77 -4.44
CA GLU A 169 0.95 53.24 -4.82
C GLU A 169 0.41 52.51 -6.06
N CYS A 170 1.26 52.31 -7.08
CA CYS A 170 0.88 51.56 -8.27
C CYS A 170 0.54 50.10 -7.95
N LEU A 171 1.34 49.43 -7.11
CA LEU A 171 1.07 48.05 -6.67
C LEU A 171 -0.24 47.97 -5.86
N ASN A 172 -0.48 48.94 -4.96
CA ASN A 172 -1.73 49.02 -4.19
C ASN A 172 -2.96 49.20 -5.10
N LYS A 173 -2.88 50.06 -6.13
CA LYS A 173 -3.94 50.18 -7.15
C LYS A 173 -4.12 48.88 -7.95
N THR A 174 -3.01 48.22 -8.31
CA THR A 174 -3.01 46.95 -9.06
C THR A 174 -3.70 45.84 -8.28
N MET A 175 -3.56 45.84 -6.96
CA MET A 175 -4.19 44.88 -6.05
C MET A 175 -5.73 44.92 -6.12
N LEU A 176 -6.32 46.02 -6.60
CA LEU A 176 -7.77 46.18 -6.82
C LEU A 176 -8.25 45.57 -8.15
N SER A 177 -7.35 45.06 -9.00
CA SER A 177 -7.70 44.43 -10.27
C SER A 177 -8.63 43.23 -10.09
N HIS A 178 -9.51 42.99 -11.06
CA HIS A 178 -10.30 41.75 -11.17
C HIS A 178 -9.67 40.71 -12.10
N ASP A 179 -8.58 41.06 -12.80
CA ASP A 179 -7.89 40.12 -13.70
C ASP A 179 -6.91 39.23 -12.93
N GLU A 180 -7.23 37.94 -12.83
CA GLU A 180 -6.41 36.95 -12.14
C GLU A 180 -4.96 36.86 -12.64
N ARG A 181 -4.74 37.12 -13.94
CA ARG A 181 -3.39 37.08 -14.54
C ARG A 181 -2.52 38.21 -14.00
N ILE A 182 -3.14 39.37 -13.74
CA ILE A 182 -2.46 40.51 -13.11
C ILE A 182 -2.15 40.22 -11.65
N LEU A 183 -3.13 39.67 -10.93
CA LEU A 183 -2.98 39.35 -9.52
C LEU A 183 -1.96 38.24 -9.27
N THR A 184 -1.86 37.27 -10.17
CA THR A 184 -0.86 36.19 -10.10
C THR A 184 0.56 36.76 -10.24
N GLU A 185 0.79 37.65 -11.22
CA GLU A 185 2.10 38.31 -11.35
C GLU A 185 2.39 39.26 -10.18
N LEU A 186 1.36 39.94 -9.65
CA LEU A 186 1.49 40.78 -8.47
C LEU A 186 1.91 39.96 -7.24
N MET A 187 1.34 38.77 -7.04
CA MET A 187 1.73 37.85 -5.96
C MET A 187 3.19 37.41 -6.13
N ASN A 188 3.63 37.05 -7.34
CA ASN A 188 5.02 36.71 -7.63
C ASN A 188 5.97 37.85 -7.23
N LEU A 189 5.59 39.10 -7.55
CA LEU A 189 6.35 40.29 -7.21
C LEU A 189 6.40 40.53 -5.69
N TYR A 190 5.27 40.43 -4.99
CA TYR A 190 5.23 40.58 -3.53
C TYR A 190 6.08 39.53 -2.82
N LEU A 191 6.03 38.28 -3.27
CA LEU A 191 6.86 37.21 -2.74
C LEU A 191 8.36 37.47 -2.98
N SER A 192 8.72 37.95 -4.17
CA SER A 192 10.11 38.28 -4.51
C SER A 192 10.67 39.40 -3.63
N PHE A 193 9.85 40.42 -3.35
CA PHE A 193 10.27 41.55 -2.50
C PHE A 193 10.06 41.34 -1.00
N TYR A 194 9.51 40.21 -0.57
CA TYR A 194 9.29 39.94 0.85
C TYR A 194 10.57 40.11 1.69
N LYS A 195 11.73 39.72 1.15
CA LYS A 195 13.02 39.88 1.86
C LYS A 195 13.45 41.35 2.04
N ASN A 196 12.93 42.27 1.23
CA ASN A 196 13.31 43.68 1.26
C ASN A 196 12.54 44.44 2.36
N GLU A 197 11.22 44.20 2.48
CA GLU A 197 10.36 44.83 3.48
C GLU A 197 9.30 43.84 4.00
N LYS A 198 9.73 42.89 4.85
CA LYS A 198 8.93 41.74 5.30
C LYS A 198 7.51 42.08 5.74
N SER A 199 7.35 43.01 6.69
CA SER A 199 6.04 43.36 7.24
C SER A 199 5.11 43.98 6.18
N TYR A 200 5.63 44.90 5.35
CA TYR A 200 4.82 45.53 4.31
C TYR A 200 4.35 44.50 3.28
N PHE A 201 5.25 43.68 2.74
CA PHE A 201 4.88 42.72 1.70
C PHE A 201 4.09 41.55 2.25
N TYR A 202 4.30 41.14 3.50
CA TYR A 202 3.46 40.12 4.11
C TYR A 202 1.99 40.56 4.19
N GLU A 203 1.72 41.78 4.66
CA GLU A 203 0.36 42.31 4.69
C GLU A 203 -0.28 42.36 3.29
N LYS A 204 0.52 42.64 2.25
CA LYS A 204 0.06 42.59 0.85
C LYS A 204 -0.17 41.18 0.34
N ILE A 205 0.71 40.23 0.66
CA ILE A 205 0.53 38.81 0.35
C ILE A 205 -0.76 38.31 1.01
N LYS A 206 -0.95 38.58 2.31
CA LYS A 206 -2.14 38.22 3.08
C LYS A 206 -3.41 38.84 2.50
N SER A 207 -3.41 40.14 2.22
CA SER A 207 -4.57 40.83 1.62
C SER A 207 -4.95 40.23 0.27
N LEU A 208 -3.96 39.88 -0.56
CA LEU A 208 -4.19 39.29 -1.86
C LEU A 208 -4.66 37.83 -1.75
N ALA A 209 -4.12 37.11 -0.78
CA ALA A 209 -4.48 35.76 -0.42
C ALA A 209 -5.95 35.65 0.06
N GLU A 210 -6.40 36.57 0.90
CA GLU A 210 -7.78 36.64 1.41
C GLU A 210 -8.86 36.74 0.30
N ARG A 211 -8.47 37.13 -0.93
CA ARG A 211 -9.35 37.12 -2.10
C ARG A 211 -9.69 35.72 -2.62
N LYS A 212 -9.00 34.67 -2.14
CA LYS A 212 -9.25 33.25 -2.44
C LYS A 212 -9.23 32.88 -3.93
N ILE A 213 -8.39 33.55 -4.71
CA ILE A 213 -8.22 33.26 -6.15
C ILE A 213 -7.28 32.06 -6.31
N ILE A 214 -7.76 30.96 -6.91
CA ILE A 214 -7.05 29.67 -6.96
C ILE A 214 -5.65 29.81 -7.56
N SER A 215 -5.53 30.46 -8.73
CA SER A 215 -4.26 30.66 -9.44
C SER A 215 -3.20 31.39 -8.59
N VAL A 216 -3.63 32.42 -7.86
CA VAL A 216 -2.80 33.20 -6.93
C VAL A 216 -2.34 32.36 -5.73
N ASN A 217 -3.24 31.58 -5.14
CA ASN A 217 -2.96 30.80 -3.92
C ASN A 217 -2.02 29.62 -4.21
N ARG A 218 -2.19 28.97 -5.37
CA ARG A 218 -1.26 27.91 -5.81
C ARG A 218 0.14 28.46 -5.98
N LEU A 219 0.28 29.62 -6.63
CA LEU A 219 1.57 30.29 -6.79
C LEU A 219 2.21 30.61 -5.43
N LEU A 220 1.41 31.12 -4.47
CA LEU A 220 1.87 31.41 -3.12
C LEU A 220 2.57 30.20 -2.50
N PHE A 221 1.87 29.07 -2.36
CA PHE A 221 2.44 27.90 -1.68
C PHE A 221 3.57 27.24 -2.49
N TRP A 222 3.49 27.18 -3.83
CA TRP A 222 4.60 26.69 -4.65
C TRP A 222 5.88 27.51 -4.48
N LYS A 223 5.77 28.83 -4.44
CA LYS A 223 6.94 29.71 -4.32
C LYS A 223 7.52 29.74 -2.91
N THR A 224 6.73 29.44 -1.87
CA THR A 224 7.24 29.37 -0.49
C THR A 224 8.32 28.29 -0.28
N ILE A 225 8.39 27.27 -1.15
CA ILE A 225 9.48 26.29 -1.15
C ILE A 225 10.85 26.97 -1.39
N GLY A 226 10.90 27.98 -2.26
CA GLY A 226 12.13 28.74 -2.55
C GLY A 226 12.27 30.04 -1.75
N ILE A 227 11.15 30.61 -1.29
CA ILE A 227 11.10 31.87 -0.55
C ILE A 227 10.76 31.54 0.90
N LYS A 228 11.78 31.50 1.75
CA LYS A 228 11.63 31.33 3.20
C LYS A 228 10.91 32.52 3.81
N LEU A 229 9.59 32.46 3.85
CA LEU A 229 8.76 33.30 4.69
C LEU A 229 9.05 32.99 6.16
N ASP A 230 8.85 33.98 7.05
CA ASP A 230 8.96 33.74 8.47
C ASP A 230 7.91 32.69 8.92
N LYS A 231 8.29 31.87 9.89
CA LYS A 231 7.48 30.76 10.41
C LYS A 231 6.06 31.19 10.81
N GLU A 232 5.94 32.32 11.52
CA GLU A 232 4.65 32.84 11.97
C GLU A 232 3.73 33.19 10.79
N HIS A 233 4.28 33.81 9.75
CA HIS A 233 3.57 34.17 8.54
C HIS A 233 3.07 32.95 7.77
N ILE A 234 3.89 31.90 7.63
CA ILE A 234 3.47 30.66 6.95
C ILE A 234 2.33 29.99 7.72
N LEU A 235 2.44 29.87 9.04
CA LEU A 235 1.40 29.22 9.85
C LEU A 235 0.09 30.01 9.84
N GLU A 236 0.15 31.34 9.84
CA GLU A 236 -1.04 32.17 9.71
C GLU A 236 -1.70 32.02 8.34
N LEU A 237 -0.92 32.02 7.25
CA LEU A 237 -1.44 31.72 5.91
C LEU A 237 -2.07 30.32 5.88
N ILE A 238 -1.41 29.31 6.43
CA ILE A 238 -1.95 27.95 6.47
C ILE A 238 -3.30 27.89 7.21
N GLU A 239 -3.42 28.58 8.34
CA GLU A 239 -4.68 28.67 9.09
C GLU A 239 -5.80 29.35 8.28
N LEU A 240 -5.47 30.40 7.50
CA LEU A 240 -6.40 31.07 6.60
C LEU A 240 -6.94 30.11 5.50
N TYR A 241 -6.11 29.19 5.03
CA TYR A 241 -6.39 28.28 3.90
C TYR A 241 -6.77 26.86 4.28
N LYS A 242 -6.87 26.53 5.57
CA LYS A 242 -7.25 25.16 6.01
C LYS A 242 -8.61 24.68 5.46
N ASN A 243 -9.44 25.59 4.97
CA ASN A 243 -10.77 25.35 4.38
C ASN A 243 -10.84 25.45 2.86
N SER A 244 -9.69 25.50 2.19
CA SER A 244 -9.63 25.64 0.75
C SER A 244 -9.79 24.31 0.01
N GLU A 245 -9.83 24.39 -1.31
CA GLU A 245 -9.92 23.22 -2.17
C GLU A 245 -8.70 22.29 -2.02
N GLU A 246 -8.90 21.02 -2.36
CA GLU A 246 -7.91 19.95 -2.22
C GLU A 246 -6.58 20.27 -2.92
N THR A 247 -6.63 20.97 -4.05
CA THR A 247 -5.44 21.41 -4.80
C THR A 247 -4.56 22.36 -3.99
N ILE A 248 -5.17 23.32 -3.29
CA ILE A 248 -4.44 24.28 -2.44
C ILE A 248 -3.90 23.58 -1.20
N ILE A 249 -4.70 22.71 -0.58
CA ILE A 249 -4.26 21.93 0.59
C ILE A 249 -3.05 21.04 0.24
N ASN A 250 -3.03 20.44 -0.95
CA ASN A 250 -1.87 19.68 -1.44
C ASN A 250 -0.62 20.57 -1.54
N ASP A 251 -0.75 21.77 -2.12
CA ASP A 251 0.37 22.70 -2.26
C ASP A 251 0.87 23.19 -0.88
N MET A 252 -0.01 23.28 0.13
CA MET A 252 0.33 23.63 1.52
C MET A 252 1.13 22.56 2.27
N MET A 253 1.12 21.30 1.85
CA MET A 253 1.88 20.22 2.52
C MET A 253 3.38 20.44 2.44
N TYR A 254 3.87 20.97 1.32
CA TYR A 254 5.29 21.20 1.08
C TYR A 254 5.92 22.18 2.06
N PRO A 255 5.38 23.38 2.32
CA PRO A 255 5.95 24.27 3.31
C PRO A 255 5.77 23.75 4.75
N LEU A 256 4.73 22.97 5.05
CA LEU A 256 4.50 22.45 6.41
C LEU A 256 5.64 21.57 6.92
N ILE A 257 6.23 20.74 6.05
CA ILE A 257 7.30 19.80 6.44
C ILE A 257 8.58 20.51 6.91
N ASP A 258 8.75 21.80 6.62
CA ASP A 258 9.91 22.59 7.05
C ASP A 258 9.80 23.13 8.49
N TYR A 259 8.68 22.88 9.17
CA TYR A 259 8.43 23.35 10.54
C TYR A 259 8.14 22.18 11.51
N PRO A 260 9.04 21.19 11.63
CA PRO A 260 8.81 20.00 12.45
C PRO A 260 8.71 20.27 13.96
N ASP A 261 9.08 21.47 14.42
CA ASP A 261 8.94 21.87 15.82
C ASP A 261 7.51 22.33 16.19
N GLU A 262 6.66 22.64 15.21
CA GLU A 262 5.27 23.09 15.44
C GLU A 262 4.29 21.93 15.58
N ILE A 263 4.66 20.95 16.41
CA ILE A 263 3.94 19.69 16.57
C ILE A 263 2.45 19.91 16.81
N GLU A 264 2.10 20.76 17.78
CA GLU A 264 0.70 20.96 18.18
C GLU A 264 -0.15 21.60 17.06
N LYS A 265 0.33 22.69 16.45
CA LYS A 265 -0.44 23.40 15.42
C LYS A 265 -0.63 22.54 14.17
N ILE A 266 0.43 21.89 13.71
CA ILE A 266 0.39 21.04 12.53
C ILE A 266 -0.46 19.78 12.79
N SER A 267 -0.32 19.14 13.96
CA SER A 267 -1.13 17.98 14.29
C SER A 267 -2.62 18.32 14.43
N LYS A 268 -2.96 19.48 15.01
CA LYS A 268 -4.35 19.97 15.05
C LYS A 268 -4.92 20.20 13.65
N LEU A 269 -4.11 20.74 12.73
CA LEU A 269 -4.50 20.93 11.34
C LEU A 269 -4.73 19.59 10.62
N PHE A 270 -3.88 18.59 10.85
CA PHE A 270 -4.06 17.27 10.26
C PHE A 270 -5.31 16.58 10.79
N ILE A 271 -5.54 16.59 12.12
CA ILE A 271 -6.77 16.08 12.73
C ILE A 271 -8.00 16.81 12.16
N TYR A 272 -7.90 18.12 11.97
CA TYR A 272 -8.97 18.91 11.35
C TYR A 272 -9.30 18.43 9.94
N TRP A 273 -8.29 18.17 9.11
CA TRP A 273 -8.48 17.66 7.75
C TRP A 273 -8.99 16.22 7.71
N ILE A 274 -8.52 15.36 8.62
CA ILE A 274 -9.04 13.99 8.77
C ILE A 274 -10.52 14.02 9.13
N ASN A 275 -10.92 14.89 10.06
CA ASN A 275 -12.34 15.05 10.44
C ASN A 275 -13.23 15.55 9.30
N LYS A 276 -12.63 16.02 8.19
CA LYS A 276 -13.32 16.45 6.96
C LYS A 276 -13.22 15.43 5.82
N ASP A 277 -12.77 14.20 6.09
CA ASP A 277 -12.52 13.16 5.09
C ASP A 277 -11.55 13.60 3.97
N LEU A 278 -10.57 14.47 4.27
CA LEU A 278 -9.63 14.99 3.27
C LEU A 278 -8.35 14.14 3.15
N GLU A 279 -8.07 13.27 4.12
CA GLU A 279 -6.87 12.42 4.16
C GLU A 279 -6.74 11.50 2.95
N PHE A 280 -7.86 11.11 2.32
CA PHE A 280 -7.86 10.29 1.10
C PHE A 280 -7.86 11.09 -0.19
N LYS A 281 -8.08 12.41 -0.11
CA LYS A 281 -8.18 13.29 -1.28
C LYS A 281 -6.93 14.12 -1.51
N VAL A 282 -6.22 14.41 -0.43
CA VAL A 282 -4.94 15.11 -0.45
C VAL A 282 -3.83 14.12 -0.80
N GLN A 283 -3.30 14.20 -2.02
CA GLN A 283 -2.30 13.29 -2.59
C GLN A 283 -1.04 13.16 -1.73
N HIS A 284 -0.64 14.24 -1.05
CA HIS A 284 0.61 14.29 -0.29
C HIS A 284 0.43 14.14 1.23
N PHE A 285 -0.76 13.77 1.70
CA PHE A 285 -1.06 13.70 3.14
C PHE A 285 -0.18 12.68 3.87
N ASP A 286 -0.14 11.43 3.38
CA ASP A 286 0.67 10.35 3.96
C ASP A 286 2.17 10.70 3.95
N TRP A 287 2.65 11.30 2.85
CA TRP A 287 4.04 11.73 2.71
C TRP A 287 4.41 12.84 3.70
N ALA A 288 3.56 13.85 3.86
CA ALA A 288 3.81 14.97 4.76
C ALA A 288 3.91 14.50 6.22
N ILE A 289 3.02 13.58 6.63
CA ILE A 289 3.08 12.92 7.94
C ILE A 289 4.42 12.20 8.14
N GLN A 290 4.83 11.41 7.16
CA GLN A 290 6.09 10.66 7.24
C GLN A 290 7.30 11.59 7.36
N GLU A 291 7.40 12.62 6.51
CA GLU A 291 8.52 13.56 6.57
C GLU A 291 8.56 14.35 7.89
N LEU A 292 7.40 14.74 8.44
CA LEU A 292 7.32 15.40 9.73
C LEU A 292 7.78 14.49 10.87
N VAL A 293 7.32 13.24 10.92
CA VAL A 293 7.73 12.27 11.97
C VAL A 293 9.22 11.94 11.87
N LYS A 294 9.73 11.78 10.65
CA LYS A 294 11.16 11.55 10.40
C LYS A 294 12.02 12.70 10.92
N LYS A 295 11.54 13.94 10.81
CA LYS A 295 12.22 15.13 11.35
C LYS A 295 11.99 15.30 12.86
N ASN A 296 10.83 14.88 13.39
CA ASN A 296 10.49 14.97 14.81
C ASN A 296 9.50 13.87 15.23
N GLU A 297 9.98 12.88 15.99
CA GLU A 297 9.18 11.73 16.43
C GLU A 297 7.99 12.10 17.34
N LYS A 298 8.01 13.28 17.99
CA LYS A 298 6.96 13.73 18.91
C LYS A 298 5.59 13.97 18.26
N PHE A 299 5.52 13.98 16.92
CA PHE A 299 4.23 13.88 16.23
C PHE A 299 3.47 12.61 16.60
N ILE A 300 4.16 11.47 16.78
CA ILE A 300 3.55 10.22 17.23
C ILE A 300 2.90 10.41 18.61
N ASP A 301 3.65 10.97 19.56
CA ASP A 301 3.20 11.26 20.93
C ASP A 301 1.92 12.11 20.93
N TYR A 302 1.93 13.22 20.20
CA TYR A 302 0.76 14.09 20.10
C TYR A 302 -0.47 13.36 19.54
N PHE A 303 -0.32 12.58 18.46
CA PHE A 303 -1.45 11.85 17.88
C PHE A 303 -2.00 10.78 18.84
N LEU A 304 -1.12 10.06 19.54
CA LEU A 304 -1.51 9.07 20.55
C LEU A 304 -2.25 9.71 21.74
N ASP A 305 -1.90 10.94 22.14
CA ASP A 305 -2.63 11.67 23.19
C ASP A 305 -3.99 12.21 22.72
N ASN A 306 -4.19 12.34 21.41
CA ASN A 306 -5.32 13.05 20.83
C ASN A 306 -6.17 12.20 19.88
N PHE A 307 -6.06 10.86 19.90
CA PHE A 307 -6.78 9.98 18.97
C PHE A 307 -8.31 10.17 19.03
N GLU A 308 -8.88 10.45 20.21
CA GLU A 308 -10.32 10.69 20.41
C GLU A 308 -10.84 11.97 19.73
N LYS A 309 -9.93 12.87 19.33
CA LYS A 309 -10.28 14.07 18.55
C LYS A 309 -10.52 13.75 17.08
N VAL A 310 -10.10 12.57 16.61
CA VAL A 310 -10.44 12.07 15.28
C VAL A 310 -11.90 11.63 15.30
N LYS A 311 -12.75 12.33 14.56
CA LYS A 311 -14.19 12.11 14.46
C LYS A 311 -14.59 12.42 13.03
N THR A 312 -14.61 11.40 12.18
CA THR A 312 -15.10 11.56 10.80
C THR A 312 -16.59 11.24 10.74
N GLU A 313 -17.29 11.79 9.74
CA GLU A 313 -18.72 11.55 9.58
C GLU A 313 -19.01 10.12 9.11
N LYS A 314 -18.06 9.48 8.43
CA LYS A 314 -18.25 8.18 7.75
C LYS A 314 -17.68 7.00 8.52
N LEU A 315 -16.54 7.18 9.18
CA LEU A 315 -15.80 6.10 9.83
C LEU A 315 -15.42 6.48 11.27
N ASP A 316 -15.59 5.53 12.17
CA ASP A 316 -15.07 5.64 13.52
C ASP A 316 -13.53 5.78 13.49
N TYR A 317 -12.94 6.52 14.45
CA TYR A 317 -11.49 6.69 14.56
C TYR A 317 -10.76 5.35 14.65
N LYS A 318 -11.45 4.31 15.14
CA LYS A 318 -10.94 2.93 15.20
C LYS A 318 -10.52 2.36 13.85
N TYR A 319 -11.00 2.93 12.73
CA TYR A 319 -10.61 2.51 11.38
C TYR A 319 -9.57 3.45 10.77
N ILE A 320 -9.71 4.76 10.95
CA ILE A 320 -8.84 5.75 10.30
C ILE A 320 -7.53 5.94 11.07
N PHE A 321 -7.60 6.04 12.39
CA PHE A 321 -6.43 6.33 13.23
C PHE A 321 -5.33 5.27 13.10
N PRO A 322 -5.62 3.94 13.11
CA PRO A 322 -4.58 2.93 12.88
C PRO A 322 -3.86 3.07 11.53
N ARG A 323 -4.54 3.50 10.46
CA ARG A 323 -3.89 3.73 9.15
C ARG A 323 -2.89 4.88 9.22
N ILE A 324 -3.29 6.00 9.81
CA ILE A 324 -2.42 7.17 9.95
C ILE A 324 -1.25 6.83 10.87
N PHE A 325 -1.53 6.13 11.98
CA PHE A 325 -0.51 5.66 12.90
C PHE A 325 0.48 4.71 12.23
N GLU A 326 0.05 3.82 11.35
CA GLU A 326 0.95 2.98 10.55
C GLU A 326 1.94 3.82 9.73
N LYS A 327 1.50 4.92 9.12
CA LYS A 327 2.39 5.83 8.38
C LYS A 327 3.40 6.51 9.30
N MET A 328 2.97 6.97 10.48
CA MET A 328 3.86 7.58 11.47
C MET A 328 4.87 6.55 12.02
N ALA A 329 4.40 5.42 12.52
CA ALA A 329 5.21 4.35 13.10
C ALA A 329 6.22 3.76 12.11
N SER A 330 5.93 3.80 10.80
CA SER A 330 6.87 3.34 9.76
C SER A 330 8.18 4.15 9.72
N GLN A 331 8.19 5.38 10.23
CA GLN A 331 9.37 6.24 10.23
C GLN A 331 10.22 6.05 11.49
N ASN A 332 9.60 5.66 12.61
CA ASN A 332 10.29 5.39 13.87
C ASN A 332 9.51 4.39 14.73
N VAL A 333 9.68 3.10 14.41
CA VAL A 333 8.93 2.00 15.03
C VAL A 333 9.30 1.81 16.50
N GLU A 334 10.55 2.09 16.87
CA GLU A 334 11.03 1.97 18.25
C GLU A 334 10.34 3.01 19.16
N PHE A 335 10.33 4.28 18.74
CA PHE A 335 9.62 5.34 19.45
C PHE A 335 8.11 5.04 19.53
N ALA A 336 7.49 4.66 18.40
CA ALA A 336 6.06 4.34 18.37
C ALA A 336 5.69 3.19 19.31
N SER A 337 6.54 2.15 19.39
CA SER A 337 6.34 1.02 20.30
C SER A 337 6.42 1.45 21.75
N ARG A 338 7.44 2.24 22.11
CA ARG A 338 7.63 2.75 23.47
C ARG A 338 6.45 3.62 23.89
N GLU A 339 6.11 4.63 23.10
CA GLU A 339 5.00 5.54 23.42
C GLU A 339 3.67 4.79 23.52
N LEU A 340 3.37 3.85 22.61
CA LEU A 340 2.14 3.06 22.69
C LEU A 340 2.03 2.26 24.01
N MET A 341 3.16 1.77 24.54
CA MET A 341 3.18 1.02 25.82
C MET A 341 3.11 1.94 27.04
N GLU A 342 3.71 3.12 26.99
CA GLU A 342 3.71 4.10 28.09
C GLU A 342 2.37 4.82 28.23
N LYS A 343 1.71 5.09 27.10
CA LYS A 343 0.40 5.73 27.07
C LYS A 343 -0.69 4.76 27.53
N LYS A 344 -1.61 5.26 28.34
CA LYS A 344 -2.78 4.50 28.86
C LYS A 344 -3.88 4.30 27.81
N ILE A 345 -3.51 3.98 26.56
CA ILE A 345 -4.48 3.74 25.48
C ILE A 345 -5.25 2.46 25.74
N PHE A 346 -4.59 1.41 26.21
CA PHE A 346 -5.23 0.16 26.60
C PHE A 346 -6.36 0.36 27.62
N ASP A 347 -6.14 1.20 28.64
CA ASP A 347 -7.14 1.46 29.69
C ASP A 347 -8.37 2.23 29.15
N LYS A 348 -8.18 3.06 28.12
CA LYS A 348 -9.23 3.87 27.51
C LYS A 348 -10.00 3.13 26.42
N ASP A 349 -9.28 2.53 25.48
CA ASP A 349 -9.84 1.74 24.39
C ASP A 349 -8.91 0.54 24.05
N PRO A 350 -9.19 -0.64 24.64
CA PRO A 350 -8.42 -1.85 24.38
C PRO A 350 -8.44 -2.27 22.90
N LYS A 351 -9.56 -2.04 22.19
CA LYS A 351 -9.69 -2.45 20.79
C LYS A 351 -8.75 -1.62 19.91
N LEU A 352 -8.73 -0.31 20.10
CA LEU A 352 -7.80 0.56 19.40
C LEU A 352 -6.35 0.15 19.71
N TYR A 353 -6.02 -0.08 20.99
CA TYR A 353 -4.68 -0.51 21.39
C TYR A 353 -4.23 -1.75 20.61
N TYR A 354 -5.07 -2.78 20.52
CA TYR A 354 -4.74 -3.99 19.76
C TYR A 354 -4.55 -3.72 18.26
N GLU A 355 -5.32 -2.82 17.66
CA GLU A 355 -5.13 -2.42 16.26
C GLU A 355 -3.76 -1.74 16.06
N LEU A 356 -3.39 -0.81 16.92
CA LEU A 356 -2.09 -0.12 16.85
C LEU A 356 -0.92 -1.09 17.03
N VAL A 357 -1.01 -2.02 17.99
CA VAL A 357 0.01 -3.07 18.18
C VAL A 357 0.18 -3.90 16.91
N SER A 358 -0.92 -4.30 16.27
CA SER A 358 -0.85 -5.08 15.02
C SER A 358 -0.20 -4.29 13.88
N LYS A 359 -0.42 -2.97 13.79
CA LYS A 359 0.27 -2.13 12.81
C LYS A 359 1.78 -2.11 13.05
N ILE A 360 2.20 -1.99 14.30
CA ILE A 360 3.63 -2.05 14.66
C ILE A 360 4.23 -3.41 14.33
N ILE A 361 3.57 -4.52 14.69
CA ILE A 361 4.04 -5.88 14.35
C ILE A 361 4.22 -6.02 12.84
N GLY A 362 3.26 -5.54 12.05
CA GLY A 362 3.34 -5.56 10.59
C GLY A 362 4.53 -4.77 10.03
N ILE A 363 4.93 -3.67 10.68
CA ILE A 363 6.12 -2.90 10.31
C ILE A 363 7.39 -3.67 10.70
N ILE A 364 7.48 -4.17 11.94
CA ILE A 364 8.66 -4.90 12.44
C ILE A 364 8.91 -6.17 11.63
N TYR A 365 7.86 -6.89 11.23
CA TYR A 365 7.97 -8.12 10.46
C TYR A 365 8.62 -7.92 9.08
N LYS A 366 8.56 -6.70 8.53
CA LYS A 366 9.20 -6.34 7.25
C LYS A 366 10.70 -6.10 7.36
N ASP A 367 11.25 -5.99 8.58
CA ASP A 367 12.69 -5.80 8.76
C ASP A 367 13.43 -7.08 8.33
N GLN A 368 14.46 -6.91 7.49
CA GLN A 368 15.27 -8.01 6.99
C GLN A 368 16.20 -8.56 8.09
N ASP A 369 16.57 -7.73 9.08
CA ASP A 369 17.34 -8.16 10.24
C ASP A 369 16.41 -8.74 11.31
N LYS A 370 16.23 -10.07 11.25
CA LYS A 370 15.38 -10.82 12.19
C LYS A 370 15.80 -10.67 13.65
N LYS A 371 17.09 -10.44 13.95
CA LYS A 371 17.57 -10.28 15.33
C LYS A 371 17.18 -8.92 15.88
N LYS A 372 17.37 -7.86 15.07
CA LYS A 372 16.90 -6.52 15.41
C LYS A 372 15.37 -6.48 15.53
N ALA A 373 14.67 -7.11 14.59
CA ALA A 373 13.21 -7.22 14.60
C ALA A 373 12.71 -7.91 15.88
N PHE A 374 13.34 -9.01 16.30
CA PHE A 374 13.02 -9.68 17.55
C PHE A 374 13.16 -8.77 18.76
N ASN A 375 14.28 -8.04 18.87
CA ASN A 375 14.52 -7.14 20.00
C ASN A 375 13.49 -6.00 20.08
N LEU A 376 13.10 -5.43 18.93
CA LEU A 376 12.07 -4.39 18.86
C LEU A 376 10.68 -4.94 19.21
N PHE A 377 10.38 -6.16 18.78
CA PHE A 377 9.09 -6.79 18.99
C PHE A 377 8.89 -7.33 20.41
N PHE A 378 9.95 -7.82 21.05
CA PHE A 378 9.87 -8.55 22.32
C PHE A 378 9.14 -7.79 23.45
N PRO A 379 9.36 -6.48 23.68
CA PRO A 379 8.61 -5.73 24.69
C PRO A 379 7.08 -5.75 24.45
N LEU A 380 6.65 -5.59 23.20
CA LEU A 380 5.23 -5.66 22.83
C LEU A 380 4.69 -7.08 23.02
N ALA A 381 5.45 -8.09 22.60
CA ALA A 381 5.09 -9.49 22.78
C ALA A 381 4.83 -9.82 24.27
N LYS A 382 5.74 -9.38 25.15
CA LYS A 382 5.60 -9.55 26.60
C LYS A 382 4.37 -8.83 27.14
N LYS A 383 4.10 -7.61 26.67
CA LYS A 383 2.93 -6.85 27.11
C LYS A 383 1.61 -7.51 26.71
N ILE A 384 1.53 -8.06 25.50
CA ILE A 384 0.36 -8.81 25.04
C ILE A 384 0.19 -10.09 25.85
N GLU A 385 1.27 -10.83 26.13
CA GLU A 385 1.23 -12.01 27.00
C GLU A 385 0.69 -11.66 28.39
N GLU A 386 1.20 -10.60 29.03
CA GLU A 386 0.72 -10.12 30.34
C GLU A 386 -0.76 -9.73 30.32
N ILE A 387 -1.25 -9.12 29.24
CA ILE A 387 -2.68 -8.80 29.07
C ILE A 387 -3.49 -10.09 28.94
N SER A 388 -3.00 -11.05 28.15
CA SER A 388 -3.65 -12.34 27.92
C SER A 388 -3.77 -13.19 29.18
N GLU A 389 -2.74 -13.24 30.03
CA GLU A 389 -2.74 -13.96 31.31
C GLU A 389 -3.89 -13.51 32.24
N ASN A 390 -4.28 -12.24 32.15
CA ASN A 390 -5.31 -11.63 33.00
C ASN A 390 -6.72 -11.65 32.39
N LYS A 391 -6.91 -12.33 31.25
CA LYS A 391 -8.18 -12.36 30.52
C LYS A 391 -8.78 -13.76 30.49
N ASP A 392 -10.02 -13.83 30.97
CA ASP A 392 -10.84 -15.03 30.90
C ASP A 392 -11.09 -15.41 29.42
N PHE A 393 -11.13 -16.71 29.15
CA PHE A 393 -11.38 -17.30 27.83
C PHE A 393 -10.33 -16.93 26.76
N ILE A 394 -9.10 -16.65 27.17
CA ILE A 394 -7.93 -16.62 26.30
C ILE A 394 -7.17 -17.94 26.44
N ASN A 395 -6.79 -18.55 25.32
CA ASN A 395 -6.09 -19.83 25.28
C ASN A 395 -4.59 -19.60 25.22
N GLU A 396 -4.09 -18.91 26.24
CA GLU A 396 -2.67 -18.58 26.39
C GLU A 396 -1.87 -19.83 26.83
N ASN A 397 -0.60 -19.88 26.41
CA ASN A 397 0.31 -20.97 26.74
C ASN A 397 1.71 -20.41 27.00
N LYS A 398 1.89 -19.88 28.21
CA LYS A 398 3.15 -19.36 28.73
C LYS A 398 4.36 -20.23 28.47
N LYS A 399 4.20 -21.56 28.55
CA LYS A 399 5.29 -22.49 28.30
C LYS A 399 5.77 -22.42 26.84
N THR A 400 4.83 -22.30 25.90
CA THR A 400 5.15 -22.06 24.49
C THR A 400 5.81 -20.69 24.31
N PHE A 401 5.28 -19.63 24.93
CA PHE A 401 5.88 -18.30 24.88
C PHE A 401 7.34 -18.33 25.36
N ASP A 402 7.58 -18.86 26.56
CA ASP A 402 8.91 -18.98 27.16
C ASP A 402 9.88 -19.79 26.27
N GLU A 403 9.41 -20.90 25.68
CA GLU A 403 10.22 -21.70 24.74
C GLU A 403 10.59 -20.93 23.47
N LEU A 404 9.64 -20.18 22.89
CA LEU A 404 9.86 -19.39 21.68
C LEU A 404 10.83 -18.22 21.92
N VAL A 405 10.70 -17.57 23.07
CA VAL A 405 11.60 -16.50 23.52
C VAL A 405 13.02 -17.05 23.73
N ASN A 406 13.17 -18.15 24.46
CA ASN A 406 14.48 -18.75 24.74
C ASN A 406 15.20 -19.22 23.46
N LYS A 407 14.45 -19.66 22.45
CA LYS A 407 15.00 -20.07 21.15
C LYS A 407 15.21 -18.91 20.18
N ASN A 408 14.83 -17.67 20.55
CA ASN A 408 14.78 -16.51 19.66
C ASN A 408 14.05 -16.80 18.34
N ASN A 409 12.97 -17.59 18.39
CA ASN A 409 12.24 -17.99 17.19
C ASN A 409 11.23 -16.91 16.80
N PHE A 410 11.70 -15.89 16.09
CA PHE A 410 10.94 -14.68 15.77
C PHE A 410 9.63 -14.93 15.04
N ASP A 411 9.65 -15.73 13.97
CA ASP A 411 8.46 -15.94 13.13
C ASP A 411 7.36 -16.68 13.90
N GLU A 412 7.73 -17.71 14.68
CA GLU A 412 6.78 -18.44 15.53
C GLU A 412 6.27 -17.59 16.71
N LEU A 413 7.12 -16.73 17.29
CA LEU A 413 6.68 -15.80 18.34
C LEU A 413 5.67 -14.79 17.79
N ILE A 414 5.89 -14.27 16.58
CA ILE A 414 4.91 -13.40 15.92
C ILE A 414 3.59 -14.12 15.67
N ASN A 415 3.62 -15.37 15.20
CA ASN A 415 2.42 -16.17 15.00
C ASN A 415 1.64 -16.35 16.31
N TYR A 416 2.36 -16.68 17.39
CA TYR A 416 1.78 -16.84 18.72
C TYR A 416 1.09 -15.56 19.21
N ILE A 417 1.78 -14.41 19.18
CA ILE A 417 1.23 -13.12 19.63
C ILE A 417 0.09 -12.65 18.73
N ASN A 418 0.18 -12.86 17.43
CA ASN A 418 -0.91 -12.56 16.51
C ASN A 418 -2.15 -13.37 16.85
N GLY A 419 -1.99 -14.66 17.19
CA GLY A 419 -3.05 -15.50 17.71
C GLY A 419 -3.69 -14.87 18.94
N LEU A 420 -2.91 -14.50 19.95
CA LEU A 420 -3.42 -13.83 21.15
C LEU A 420 -4.17 -12.53 20.85
N LEU A 421 -3.66 -11.69 19.94
CA LEU A 421 -4.33 -10.47 19.51
C LEU A 421 -5.70 -10.74 18.88
N GLU A 422 -5.86 -11.80 18.07
CA GLU A 422 -7.18 -12.19 17.56
C GLU A 422 -8.13 -12.59 18.68
N GLN A 423 -7.63 -13.40 19.61
CA GLN A 423 -8.43 -13.86 20.74
C GLN A 423 -8.92 -12.66 21.56
N LEU A 424 -8.02 -11.73 21.87
CA LEU A 424 -8.32 -10.51 22.63
C LEU A 424 -9.28 -9.55 21.90
N ARG A 425 -9.30 -9.55 20.56
CA ARG A 425 -10.18 -8.71 19.75
C ARG A 425 -11.59 -9.28 19.61
N PHE A 426 -11.69 -10.59 19.35
CA PHE A 426 -12.90 -11.20 18.81
C PHE A 426 -13.65 -12.11 19.78
N ARG A 427 -13.02 -12.55 20.88
CA ARG A 427 -13.72 -13.43 21.82
C ARG A 427 -14.68 -12.67 22.71
N ILE A 428 -15.85 -13.29 22.87
CA ILE A 428 -16.86 -12.87 23.84
C ILE A 428 -16.34 -13.25 25.22
N ILE A 429 -16.33 -12.29 26.14
CA ILE A 429 -15.85 -12.49 27.51
C ILE A 429 -16.99 -13.00 28.41
N ASP A 430 -18.24 -12.70 28.04
CA ASP A 430 -19.44 -13.01 28.81
C ASP A 430 -20.32 -14.04 28.08
N PHE A 431 -19.93 -15.32 28.13
CA PHE A 431 -20.76 -16.40 27.60
C PHE A 431 -21.95 -16.71 28.54
N GLU A 432 -23.15 -16.83 27.97
CA GLU A 432 -24.34 -17.33 28.68
C GLU A 432 -24.32 -18.86 28.73
N PHE A 433 -23.66 -19.43 29.75
CA PHE A 433 -23.47 -20.89 29.84
C PHE A 433 -24.77 -21.69 29.97
N ASN A 434 -25.83 -21.11 30.53
CA ASN A 434 -27.15 -21.74 30.56
C ASN A 434 -27.70 -21.95 29.15
N GLU A 435 -27.53 -20.96 28.26
CA GLU A 435 -27.94 -21.04 26.86
C GLU A 435 -27.14 -22.11 26.10
N ILE A 436 -25.83 -22.16 26.35
CA ILE A 436 -24.92 -23.18 25.79
C ILE A 436 -25.37 -24.59 26.22
N ASP A 437 -25.62 -24.78 27.52
CA ASP A 437 -26.07 -26.06 28.07
C ASP A 437 -27.44 -26.48 27.52
N GLU A 438 -28.38 -25.55 27.34
CA GLU A 438 -29.68 -25.84 26.72
C GLU A 438 -29.56 -26.20 25.24
N SER A 439 -28.73 -25.48 24.51
CA SER A 439 -28.50 -25.70 23.09
C SER A 439 -27.86 -27.06 22.81
N LEU A 440 -26.90 -27.47 23.64
CA LEU A 440 -26.22 -28.76 23.48
C LEU A 440 -27.12 -29.95 23.84
N LYS A 441 -28.12 -29.80 24.72
CA LYS A 441 -29.10 -30.87 25.02
C LYS A 441 -29.90 -31.33 23.81
N GLU A 442 -30.03 -30.51 22.76
CA GLU A 442 -30.64 -30.91 21.49
C GLU A 442 -29.83 -32.03 20.78
N PHE A 443 -28.54 -32.18 21.11
CA PHE A 443 -27.59 -33.12 20.51
C PHE A 443 -27.13 -34.13 21.57
N SER A 444 -27.94 -35.17 21.75
CA SER A 444 -27.87 -36.06 22.92
C SER A 444 -26.53 -36.80 23.09
N GLU A 445 -25.92 -37.27 22.02
CA GLU A 445 -24.63 -37.96 22.09
C GLU A 445 -23.50 -36.98 22.36
N LEU A 446 -23.51 -35.83 21.67
CA LEU A 446 -22.56 -34.76 21.86
C LEU A 446 -22.58 -34.23 23.29
N ASP A 447 -23.75 -33.85 23.85
CA ASP A 447 -23.88 -33.36 25.23
C ASP A 447 -23.33 -34.36 26.24
N LYS A 448 -23.71 -35.64 26.10
CA LYS A 448 -23.24 -36.72 27.01
C LYS A 448 -21.73 -36.79 27.09
N ILE A 449 -21.06 -36.49 25.98
CA ILE A 449 -19.62 -36.56 25.84
C ILE A 449 -18.94 -35.29 26.36
N ILE A 450 -19.34 -34.10 25.88
CA ILE A 450 -18.55 -32.87 26.08
C ILE A 450 -18.91 -32.12 27.35
N LYS A 451 -20.08 -32.36 27.96
CA LYS A 451 -20.61 -31.57 29.08
C LYS A 451 -19.68 -31.45 30.28
N HIS A 452 -19.10 -32.58 30.73
CA HIS A 452 -18.14 -32.55 31.83
C HIS A 452 -16.90 -31.71 31.47
N LYS A 453 -16.43 -31.82 30.23
CA LYS A 453 -15.27 -31.07 29.77
C LYS A 453 -15.56 -29.59 29.59
N LEU A 454 -16.68 -29.21 29.00
CA LEU A 454 -17.08 -27.81 28.88
C LEU A 454 -17.18 -27.15 30.25
N LYS A 455 -17.72 -27.86 31.25
CA LYS A 455 -17.72 -27.40 32.64
C LYS A 455 -16.31 -27.25 33.22
N GLU A 456 -15.40 -28.19 32.94
CA GLU A 456 -13.99 -28.09 33.32
C GLU A 456 -13.31 -26.86 32.68
N LEU A 457 -13.50 -26.66 31.37
CA LEU A 457 -12.94 -25.54 30.62
C LEU A 457 -13.50 -24.20 31.09
N TYR A 458 -14.79 -24.14 31.40
CA TYR A 458 -15.44 -22.99 32.01
C TYR A 458 -14.81 -22.65 33.38
N ASN A 459 -14.68 -23.63 34.27
CA ASN A 459 -14.08 -23.41 35.59
C ASN A 459 -12.61 -22.96 35.51
N LYS A 460 -11.90 -23.45 34.48
CA LYS A 460 -10.52 -23.02 34.15
C LYS A 460 -10.46 -21.74 33.33
N LYS A 461 -11.61 -21.18 32.97
CA LYS A 461 -11.76 -20.00 32.11
C LYS A 461 -11.00 -20.09 30.80
N ARG A 462 -10.97 -21.28 30.19
CA ARG A 462 -10.33 -21.55 28.90
C ARG A 462 -11.38 -21.63 27.81
N TYR A 463 -11.11 -21.02 26.66
CA TYR A 463 -12.04 -21.02 25.54
C TYR A 463 -12.05 -22.37 24.81
N SER A 464 -13.22 -22.72 24.30
CA SER A 464 -13.41 -23.77 23.32
C SER A 464 -14.32 -23.27 22.19
N PRO A 465 -14.06 -23.61 20.92
CA PRO A 465 -14.99 -23.33 19.83
C PRO A 465 -16.40 -23.87 20.07
N LEU A 466 -16.55 -24.90 20.92
CA LEU A 466 -17.84 -25.43 21.34
C LEU A 466 -18.69 -24.42 22.12
N PHE A 467 -18.08 -23.47 22.84
CA PHE A 467 -18.83 -22.38 23.48
C PHE A 467 -19.48 -21.46 22.45
N TRP A 468 -18.74 -21.15 21.38
CA TRP A 468 -19.28 -20.34 20.28
C TRP A 468 -20.38 -21.08 19.52
N LEU A 469 -20.22 -22.39 19.26
CA LEU A 469 -21.26 -23.21 18.63
C LEU A 469 -22.51 -23.35 19.49
N GLY A 470 -22.34 -23.50 20.80
CA GLY A 470 -23.46 -23.61 21.74
C GLY A 470 -24.20 -22.29 21.99
N SER A 471 -23.55 -21.13 21.81
CA SER A 471 -24.21 -19.83 21.92
C SER A 471 -25.04 -19.55 20.66
N GLN A 472 -26.37 -19.59 20.75
CA GLN A 472 -27.29 -19.44 19.62
C GLN A 472 -27.78 -18.01 19.39
N GLN A 473 -27.25 -17.01 20.11
CA GLN A 473 -27.61 -15.59 19.98
C GLN A 473 -27.48 -15.03 18.56
N ARG A 474 -26.56 -15.58 17.75
CA ARG A 474 -26.35 -15.23 16.32
C ARG A 474 -26.05 -16.48 15.51
N ASP A 475 -26.45 -16.46 14.25
CA ASP A 475 -26.20 -17.54 13.27
C ASP A 475 -26.72 -18.91 13.76
N LYS A 476 -27.87 -18.92 14.41
CA LYS A 476 -28.46 -20.11 15.05
C LYS A 476 -28.51 -21.33 14.11
N GLU A 477 -29.08 -21.17 12.92
CA GLU A 477 -29.23 -22.26 11.95
C GLU A 477 -27.88 -22.79 11.45
N LEU A 478 -26.90 -21.89 11.27
CA LEU A 478 -25.52 -22.25 10.92
C LEU A 478 -24.91 -23.13 12.01
N LYS A 479 -24.92 -22.65 13.25
CA LYS A 479 -24.33 -23.34 14.40
C LYS A 479 -25.01 -24.68 14.66
N LYS A 480 -26.33 -24.76 14.47
CA LYS A 480 -27.07 -26.02 14.50
C LYS A 480 -26.62 -26.99 13.41
N ALA A 481 -26.36 -26.52 12.19
CA ALA A 481 -25.83 -27.37 11.13
C ALA A 481 -24.43 -27.93 11.49
N TYR A 482 -23.55 -27.11 12.09
CA TYR A 482 -22.25 -27.56 12.59
C TYR A 482 -22.38 -28.66 13.66
N LEU A 483 -23.23 -28.42 14.67
CA LEU A 483 -23.45 -29.38 15.76
C LEU A 483 -24.11 -30.67 15.26
N ASN A 484 -25.01 -30.59 14.28
CA ASN A 484 -25.63 -31.76 13.63
C ASN A 484 -24.59 -32.67 12.95
N GLU A 485 -23.60 -32.11 12.24
CA GLU A 485 -22.54 -32.92 11.62
C GLU A 485 -21.75 -33.72 12.67
N ILE A 486 -21.46 -33.10 13.83
CA ILE A 486 -20.77 -33.77 14.94
C ILE A 486 -21.67 -34.85 15.56
N GLU A 487 -22.93 -34.54 15.86
CA GLU A 487 -23.90 -35.49 16.42
C GLU A 487 -24.11 -36.70 15.51
N ASN A 488 -24.23 -36.47 14.20
CA ASN A 488 -24.34 -37.51 13.21
C ASN A 488 -23.11 -38.42 13.23
N PHE A 489 -21.91 -37.84 13.16
CA PHE A 489 -20.68 -38.61 13.21
C PHE A 489 -20.62 -39.50 14.46
N LEU A 490 -20.92 -38.94 15.63
CA LEU A 490 -20.95 -39.68 16.90
C LEU A 490 -22.00 -40.81 16.92
N SER A 491 -23.10 -40.64 16.20
CA SER A 491 -24.18 -41.63 16.11
C SER A 491 -23.83 -42.78 15.17
N TYR A 492 -23.33 -42.48 13.97
CA TYR A 492 -23.07 -43.48 12.93
C TYR A 492 -21.71 -44.17 13.08
N SER A 493 -20.71 -43.51 13.66
CA SER A 493 -19.38 -44.11 13.86
C SER A 493 -19.32 -45.17 14.95
N LYS A 494 -20.37 -45.36 15.77
CA LYS A 494 -20.37 -46.33 16.89
C LYS A 494 -20.05 -47.77 16.48
N ASN A 495 -20.45 -48.16 15.27
CA ASN A 495 -20.31 -49.52 14.77
C ASN A 495 -19.16 -49.68 13.75
N ILE A 496 -18.37 -48.63 13.55
CA ILE A 496 -17.26 -48.63 12.60
C ILE A 496 -15.98 -49.05 13.34
N SER A 497 -15.08 -49.82 12.72
CA SER A 497 -13.83 -50.17 13.38
C SER A 497 -12.89 -48.95 13.45
N ASN A 498 -12.26 -48.71 14.61
CA ASN A 498 -11.11 -47.80 14.73
C ASN A 498 -9.88 -48.62 15.15
N GLU A 499 -8.82 -48.55 14.34
CA GLU A 499 -7.62 -49.37 14.56
C GLU A 499 -6.62 -48.76 15.56
N ARG A 500 -6.75 -47.46 15.85
CA ARG A 500 -5.90 -46.74 16.79
C ARG A 500 -6.42 -46.83 18.23
N ASN A 501 -7.74 -46.73 18.40
CA ASN A 501 -8.40 -46.71 19.70
C ASN A 501 -9.64 -47.61 19.71
N LYS A 502 -9.81 -48.41 20.77
CA LYS A 502 -11.00 -49.27 20.95
C LYS A 502 -12.32 -48.49 21.09
N ASP A 503 -12.24 -47.21 21.44
CA ASP A 503 -13.39 -46.31 21.49
C ASP A 503 -13.20 -45.21 20.43
N ASN A 504 -13.91 -45.37 19.32
CA ASN A 504 -13.88 -44.54 18.10
C ASN A 504 -14.03 -43.04 18.38
N ARG A 505 -14.58 -42.72 19.54
CA ARG A 505 -15.00 -41.40 19.96
C ARG A 505 -13.85 -40.60 20.60
N THR A 506 -12.99 -41.24 21.38
CA THR A 506 -12.10 -40.53 22.33
C THR A 506 -11.04 -39.63 21.67
N SER A 507 -10.54 -39.99 20.47
CA SER A 507 -9.50 -39.24 19.74
C SER A 507 -10.03 -37.90 19.23
N LEU A 508 -11.08 -37.96 18.42
CA LEU A 508 -11.73 -36.81 17.77
C LEU A 508 -12.44 -35.90 18.77
N ILE A 509 -13.07 -36.47 19.81
CA ILE A 509 -13.69 -35.68 20.88
C ILE A 509 -12.66 -34.79 21.56
N ARG A 510 -11.48 -35.34 21.89
CA ARG A 510 -10.42 -34.56 22.55
C ARG A 510 -9.90 -33.43 21.67
N GLY A 511 -9.94 -33.55 20.35
CA GLY A 511 -9.55 -32.45 19.47
C GLY A 511 -10.66 -31.44 19.24
N LEU A 512 -11.94 -31.81 19.33
CA LEU A 512 -13.06 -30.84 19.41
C LEU A 512 -13.03 -29.98 20.69
N GLU A 513 -12.31 -30.41 21.72
CA GLU A 513 -12.09 -29.61 22.93
C GLU A 513 -10.98 -28.56 22.75
N ASN A 514 -10.05 -28.80 21.82
CA ASN A 514 -8.85 -28.00 21.61
C ASN A 514 -8.98 -27.17 20.33
N GLU A 515 -8.96 -25.85 20.45
CA GLU A 515 -9.06 -24.93 19.33
C GLU A 515 -8.07 -25.19 18.19
N ASP A 516 -6.81 -25.53 18.48
CA ASP A 516 -5.79 -25.77 17.46
C ASP A 516 -6.11 -26.99 16.58
N LYS A 517 -6.86 -27.94 17.13
CA LYS A 517 -7.25 -29.19 16.46
C LYS A 517 -8.69 -29.16 15.98
N PHE A 518 -9.54 -28.33 16.57
CA PHE A 518 -10.98 -28.29 16.35
C PHE A 518 -11.34 -28.31 14.86
N TRP A 519 -10.74 -27.41 14.07
CA TRP A 519 -11.08 -27.27 12.66
C TRP A 519 -10.55 -28.42 11.80
N ASP A 520 -9.41 -29.02 12.15
CA ASP A 520 -8.89 -30.20 11.45
C ASP A 520 -9.84 -31.39 11.69
N ASP A 521 -10.14 -31.66 12.95
CA ASP A 521 -11.01 -32.76 13.36
C ASP A 521 -12.46 -32.56 12.87
N PHE A 522 -12.93 -31.32 12.82
CA PHE A 522 -14.25 -31.01 12.28
C PHE A 522 -14.31 -31.23 10.75
N SER A 523 -13.24 -30.92 10.02
CA SER A 523 -13.14 -31.24 8.59
C SER A 523 -13.09 -32.74 8.36
N GLU A 524 -12.38 -33.49 9.19
CA GLU A 524 -12.37 -34.96 9.18
C GLU A 524 -13.77 -35.53 9.42
N ILE A 525 -14.49 -35.00 10.41
CA ILE A 525 -15.87 -35.40 10.74
C ILE A 525 -16.81 -35.22 9.55
N ILE A 526 -16.84 -34.03 8.94
CA ILE A 526 -17.74 -33.76 7.81
C ILE A 526 -17.41 -34.65 6.62
N PHE A 527 -16.13 -34.82 6.31
CA PHE A 527 -15.72 -35.63 5.16
C PHE A 527 -16.06 -37.10 5.39
N THR A 528 -15.74 -37.61 6.58
CA THR A 528 -16.05 -38.98 6.99
C THR A 528 -17.55 -39.28 6.97
N ASN A 529 -18.38 -38.32 7.40
CA ASN A 529 -19.84 -38.43 7.34
C ASN A 529 -20.33 -38.88 5.95
N LYS A 530 -19.72 -38.39 4.86
CA LYS A 530 -20.12 -38.74 3.49
C LYS A 530 -20.02 -40.24 3.18
N PHE A 531 -19.14 -40.96 3.86
CA PHE A 531 -18.94 -42.39 3.66
C PHE A 531 -19.73 -43.26 4.64
N ILE A 532 -19.88 -42.80 5.89
CA ILE A 532 -20.47 -43.61 6.96
C ILE A 532 -22.01 -43.59 6.97
N PHE A 533 -22.61 -42.60 6.30
CA PHE A 533 -24.06 -42.52 6.12
C PHE A 533 -24.61 -43.49 5.08
N LEU A 534 -23.76 -43.99 4.18
CA LEU A 534 -24.18 -44.85 3.09
C LEU A 534 -24.42 -46.27 3.62
N GLU A 535 -25.60 -46.82 3.31
CA GLU A 535 -25.90 -48.25 3.55
C GLU A 535 -25.08 -49.19 2.65
N GLU A 536 -24.35 -48.63 1.67
CA GLU A 536 -23.39 -49.38 0.86
C GLU A 536 -22.24 -49.88 1.74
N ASN A 537 -21.97 -51.18 1.67
CA ASN A 537 -20.99 -51.89 2.48
C ASN A 537 -19.52 -51.53 2.08
N LEU A 538 -19.14 -50.25 2.22
CA LEU A 538 -17.81 -49.71 1.90
C LEU A 538 -16.74 -50.14 2.92
N ASN A 539 -17.11 -50.89 3.97
CA ASN A 539 -16.20 -51.38 5.02
C ASN A 539 -15.27 -50.27 5.54
N SER A 540 -15.85 -49.11 5.87
CA SER A 540 -15.09 -47.97 6.35
C SER A 540 -14.35 -48.31 7.65
N ILE A 541 -13.14 -47.77 7.82
CA ILE A 541 -12.32 -47.90 9.03
C ILE A 541 -11.81 -46.51 9.39
N LEU A 542 -11.96 -46.13 10.66
CA LEU A 542 -11.45 -44.86 11.20
C LEU A 542 -10.05 -45.05 11.75
N GLU A 543 -9.22 -44.02 11.62
CA GLU A 543 -7.81 -44.04 12.02
C GLU A 543 -7.09 -45.37 11.62
N PRO A 544 -7.19 -45.85 10.37
CA PRO A 544 -6.58 -47.11 9.93
C PRO A 544 -5.06 -47.04 9.96
N LYS A 545 -4.37 -48.15 10.27
CA LYS A 545 -2.91 -48.20 10.17
C LYS A 545 -2.49 -48.04 8.71
N ILE A 546 -1.59 -47.11 8.44
CA ILE A 546 -0.97 -47.01 7.13
C ILE A 546 0.01 -48.18 7.01
N PRO A 547 -0.08 -49.01 5.96
CA PRO A 547 0.81 -50.16 5.85
C PRO A 547 2.29 -49.76 5.78
N ASN A 548 3.13 -50.54 6.45
CA ASN A 548 4.57 -50.30 6.61
C ASN A 548 4.91 -48.95 7.28
N LYS A 549 3.98 -48.41 8.09
CA LYS A 549 4.14 -47.19 8.89
C LYS A 549 3.58 -47.39 10.30
N ASN A 550 4.11 -46.60 11.24
CA ASN A 550 3.61 -46.52 12.61
C ASN A 550 2.49 -45.48 12.78
N ASN A 551 2.20 -44.70 11.74
CA ASN A 551 1.16 -43.68 11.74
C ASN A 551 -0.14 -44.25 11.15
N ASN A 552 -1.25 -43.59 11.46
CA ASN A 552 -2.57 -43.90 10.96
C ASN A 552 -2.97 -42.86 9.92
N ALA A 553 -3.80 -43.24 8.95
CA ALA A 553 -4.53 -42.27 8.12
C ALA A 553 -5.80 -41.86 8.87
N ASP A 554 -6.58 -40.90 8.37
CA ASP A 554 -7.80 -40.47 9.05
C ASP A 554 -8.98 -41.40 8.71
N LEU A 555 -9.12 -41.77 7.44
CA LEU A 555 -10.19 -42.65 6.96
C LEU A 555 -9.67 -43.68 5.96
N TYR A 556 -10.23 -44.89 6.04
CA TYR A 556 -10.10 -45.93 5.02
C TYR A 556 -11.48 -46.36 4.54
N ILE A 557 -11.59 -46.67 3.25
CA ILE A 557 -12.73 -47.37 2.66
C ILE A 557 -12.26 -48.47 1.70
N LYS A 558 -13.14 -49.42 1.42
CA LYS A 558 -12.96 -50.42 0.35
C LYS A 558 -13.83 -50.07 -0.85
N LEU A 559 -13.20 -49.73 -1.97
CA LEU A 559 -13.85 -49.36 -3.23
C LEU A 559 -13.40 -50.30 -4.34
N ASN A 560 -14.33 -51.04 -4.97
CA ASN A 560 -14.03 -51.95 -6.08
C ASN A 560 -12.84 -52.90 -5.84
N ASN A 561 -12.76 -53.47 -4.62
CA ASN A 561 -11.65 -54.32 -4.15
C ASN A 561 -10.27 -53.65 -4.01
N LYS A 562 -10.20 -52.32 -4.13
CA LYS A 562 -9.05 -51.53 -3.70
C LYS A 562 -9.28 -50.92 -2.33
N ASN A 563 -8.18 -50.76 -1.63
CA ASN A 563 -8.10 -50.04 -0.37
C ASN A 563 -7.87 -48.56 -0.68
N VAL A 564 -8.67 -47.67 -0.12
CA VAL A 564 -8.53 -46.23 -0.34
C VAL A 564 -8.33 -45.56 1.02
N PHE A 565 -7.21 -44.87 1.17
CA PHE A 565 -6.83 -44.16 2.38
C PHE A 565 -6.91 -42.65 2.15
N PHE A 566 -7.48 -41.94 3.13
CA PHE A 566 -7.62 -40.49 3.12
C PHE A 566 -6.91 -39.87 4.31
N GLU A 567 -6.22 -38.77 4.04
CA GLU A 567 -5.68 -37.87 5.07
C GLU A 567 -6.31 -36.50 4.89
N ILE A 568 -7.05 -36.04 5.89
CA ILE A 568 -7.93 -34.88 5.81
C ILE A 568 -7.33 -33.76 6.64
N LYS A 569 -7.15 -32.59 6.00
CA LYS A 569 -6.69 -31.40 6.70
C LYS A 569 -7.49 -30.17 6.35
N ASN A 570 -7.77 -29.37 7.37
CA ASN A 570 -8.21 -28.02 7.17
C ASN A 570 -7.02 -27.20 6.67
N SER A 571 -7.22 -26.46 5.58
CA SER A 571 -6.20 -25.53 5.08
C SER A 571 -5.72 -24.55 6.16
N LYS A 572 -6.59 -24.28 7.16
CA LYS A 572 -6.54 -23.20 8.14
C LYS A 572 -6.46 -21.87 7.40
N GLY A 573 -7.21 -20.88 7.85
CA GLY A 573 -7.03 -19.54 7.28
C GLY A 573 -5.57 -19.13 7.44
N ASP A 574 -4.90 -18.79 6.34
CA ASP A 574 -3.85 -17.79 6.42
C ASP A 574 -4.56 -16.44 6.37
N ARG A 575 -4.28 -15.60 7.38
CA ARG A 575 -4.46 -14.15 7.23
C ARG A 575 -3.80 -13.75 5.92
N SER A 576 -4.57 -13.20 4.99
CA SER A 576 -3.99 -12.40 3.93
C SER A 576 -3.60 -11.04 4.51
N LEU A 577 -2.45 -10.50 4.09
CA LEU A 577 -2.34 -9.15 3.53
C LEU A 577 -0.90 -8.86 3.08
N HIS A 578 -0.66 -8.86 1.75
CA HIS A 578 0.06 -7.79 1.04
C HIS A 578 -0.10 -7.91 -0.49
N LEU A 579 -0.49 -6.87 -1.26
CA LEU A 579 -1.03 -5.53 -1.01
C LEU A 579 -1.39 -4.94 -2.40
N ASP A 580 -2.12 -3.82 -2.46
CA ASP A 580 -2.43 -3.08 -3.69
C ASP A 580 -1.22 -2.60 -4.53
N ASN A 581 0.05 -2.79 -4.16
CA ASN A 581 1.22 -2.38 -4.96
C ASN A 581 2.59 -3.04 -4.60
N GLY A 582 2.65 -4.34 -4.31
CA GLY A 582 3.96 -4.99 -4.11
C GLY A 582 3.82 -6.39 -3.58
N ALA A 583 3.78 -7.34 -4.50
CA ALA A 583 3.38 -8.72 -4.30
C ALA A 583 4.18 -9.43 -3.18
N VAL A 584 3.44 -10.06 -2.27
CA VAL A 584 3.93 -11.18 -1.47
C VAL A 584 3.05 -12.38 -1.80
N THR A 585 3.67 -13.46 -2.27
CA THR A 585 3.01 -14.77 -2.43
C THR A 585 2.47 -15.23 -1.08
N ILE A 586 1.19 -15.61 -1.05
CA ILE A 586 0.58 -16.33 0.06
C ILE A 586 1.46 -17.57 0.29
N ASN A 587 2.25 -17.61 1.36
CA ASN A 587 2.85 -18.87 1.81
C ASN A 587 1.73 -19.68 2.45
N ASN A 588 0.96 -20.32 1.57
CA ASN A 588 -0.20 -21.11 1.91
C ASN A 588 0.24 -22.30 2.77
N LYS A 589 -0.41 -22.53 3.91
CA LYS A 589 -0.22 -23.76 4.70
C LYS A 589 -0.44 -25.04 3.89
N VAL A 590 -1.14 -25.00 2.74
CA VAL A 590 -1.25 -26.13 1.82
C VAL A 590 0.11 -26.70 1.44
N ASP A 591 1.14 -25.88 1.25
CA ASP A 591 2.49 -26.38 0.94
C ASP A 591 3.02 -27.28 2.07
N LYS A 592 2.87 -26.81 3.31
CA LYS A 592 3.25 -27.54 4.51
C LYS A 592 2.37 -28.79 4.70
N ILE A 593 1.06 -28.67 4.53
CA ILE A 593 0.09 -29.78 4.61
C ILE A 593 0.45 -30.87 3.60
N LEU A 594 0.57 -30.51 2.32
CA LEU A 594 0.86 -31.46 1.25
C LEU A 594 2.21 -32.16 1.46
N LYS A 595 3.23 -31.42 1.92
CA LYS A 595 4.52 -32.00 2.26
C LYS A 595 4.43 -32.98 3.42
N GLU A 596 3.85 -32.56 4.55
CA GLU A 596 3.71 -33.39 5.74
C GLU A 596 2.88 -34.65 5.46
N LYS A 597 1.76 -34.50 4.74
CA LYS A 597 0.82 -35.60 4.48
C LYS A 597 1.31 -36.55 3.37
N SER A 598 2.01 -36.04 2.36
CA SER A 598 2.69 -36.90 1.39
C SER A 598 3.77 -37.76 2.06
N SER A 599 4.59 -37.18 2.93
CA SER A 599 5.61 -37.93 3.69
C SER A 599 5.01 -38.91 4.71
N GLN A 600 3.79 -38.64 5.22
CA GLN A 600 3.06 -39.56 6.09
C GLN A 600 2.72 -40.87 5.37
N PHE A 601 2.28 -40.81 4.11
CA PHE A 601 2.00 -42.00 3.30
C PHE A 601 3.27 -42.70 2.78
N TYR A 602 4.32 -41.95 2.46
CA TYR A 602 5.51 -42.51 1.80
C TYR A 602 6.30 -43.49 2.68
N SER A 603 6.31 -44.78 2.34
CA SER A 603 7.27 -45.77 2.84
C SER A 603 7.98 -46.43 1.66
N LEU A 604 9.29 -46.67 1.79
CA LEU A 604 10.08 -47.30 0.72
C LEU A 604 9.54 -48.70 0.38
N GLU A 605 9.15 -49.45 1.41
CA GLU A 605 8.59 -50.80 1.27
C GLU A 605 7.24 -50.80 0.53
N SER A 606 6.27 -49.98 0.97
CA SER A 606 4.97 -49.87 0.29
C SER A 606 5.13 -49.40 -1.15
N PHE A 607 6.04 -48.47 -1.40
CA PHE A 607 6.30 -47.96 -2.75
C PHE A 607 6.85 -49.04 -3.69
N GLU A 608 7.78 -49.88 -3.23
CA GLU A 608 8.32 -51.00 -4.00
C GLU A 608 7.30 -52.14 -4.19
N GLU A 609 6.43 -52.39 -3.20
CA GLU A 609 5.30 -53.33 -3.32
C GLU A 609 4.30 -52.89 -4.39
N MET A 610 4.00 -51.58 -4.45
CA MET A 610 3.13 -50.99 -5.47
C MET A 610 3.72 -51.12 -6.88
N LYS A 611 5.01 -50.81 -7.06
CA LYS A 611 5.68 -50.98 -8.37
C LYS A 611 5.66 -52.42 -8.88
N LYS A 612 5.75 -53.39 -7.95
CA LYS A 612 5.69 -54.82 -8.26
C LYS A 612 4.25 -55.33 -8.46
N GLY A 613 3.24 -54.48 -8.30
CA GLY A 613 1.83 -54.86 -8.41
C GLY A 613 1.32 -55.73 -7.27
N ILE A 614 2.09 -55.88 -6.19
CA ILE A 614 1.69 -56.64 -4.99
C ILE A 614 0.56 -55.89 -4.27
N ARG A 615 0.57 -54.56 -4.36
CA ARG A 615 -0.41 -53.68 -3.72
C ARG A 615 -1.00 -52.67 -4.68
N ASN A 616 -2.31 -52.52 -4.62
CA ASN A 616 -3.11 -51.66 -5.47
C ASN A 616 -3.83 -50.55 -4.67
N ASP A 617 -3.34 -50.22 -3.47
CA ASP A 617 -3.97 -49.21 -2.62
C ASP A 617 -3.90 -47.81 -3.26
N LEU A 618 -4.90 -46.99 -2.94
CA LEU A 618 -5.01 -45.60 -3.37
C LEU A 618 -4.86 -44.68 -2.16
N TYR A 619 -4.02 -43.64 -2.29
CA TYR A 619 -3.77 -42.65 -1.24
C TYR A 619 -4.22 -41.26 -1.69
N PHE A 620 -5.14 -40.64 -0.95
CA PHE A 620 -5.64 -39.30 -1.22
C PHE A 620 -5.33 -38.35 -0.06
N ILE A 621 -4.84 -37.14 -0.40
CA ILE A 621 -4.77 -36.03 0.54
C ILE A 621 -5.99 -35.15 0.30
N VAL A 622 -6.77 -34.91 1.34
CA VAL A 622 -8.01 -34.14 1.31
C VAL A 622 -7.77 -32.79 1.98
N VAL A 623 -8.04 -31.70 1.25
CA VAL A 623 -7.86 -30.32 1.71
C VAL A 623 -9.22 -29.64 1.82
N ASP A 624 -9.64 -29.33 3.04
CA ASP A 624 -10.77 -28.44 3.27
C ASP A 624 -10.33 -26.98 3.07
N ALA A 625 -10.80 -26.38 1.98
CA ALA A 625 -10.49 -25.02 1.56
C ALA A 625 -11.54 -23.98 2.04
N SER A 626 -12.51 -24.37 2.86
CA SER A 626 -13.66 -23.52 3.26
C SER A 626 -13.26 -22.22 3.96
N SER A 627 -12.15 -22.23 4.69
CA SER A 627 -11.65 -21.09 5.48
C SER A 627 -10.55 -20.30 4.77
N SER A 628 -10.40 -20.46 3.45
CA SER A 628 -9.25 -19.93 2.71
C SER A 628 -9.63 -19.41 1.33
N VAL A 629 -8.80 -18.52 0.76
CA VAL A 629 -8.93 -18.03 -0.63
C VAL A 629 -8.36 -19.04 -1.63
N ILE A 630 -7.97 -20.23 -1.17
CA ILE A 630 -7.29 -21.25 -1.96
C ILE A 630 -8.25 -21.80 -3.00
N ASP A 631 -7.75 -21.94 -4.22
CA ASP A 631 -8.43 -22.57 -5.35
C ASP A 631 -7.73 -23.85 -5.80
N GLU A 632 -8.34 -24.54 -6.77
CA GLU A 632 -7.83 -25.80 -7.34
C GLU A 632 -6.44 -25.64 -7.96
N TYR A 633 -6.14 -24.49 -8.57
CA TYR A 633 -4.88 -24.23 -9.26
C TYR A 633 -3.75 -24.05 -8.26
N MET A 634 -4.01 -23.36 -7.14
CA MET A 634 -3.05 -23.21 -6.06
C MET A 634 -2.69 -24.57 -5.46
N ILE A 635 -3.66 -25.42 -5.18
CA ILE A 635 -3.43 -26.78 -4.65
C ILE A 635 -2.66 -27.63 -5.68
N ALA A 636 -3.08 -27.59 -6.95
CA ALA A 636 -2.42 -28.31 -8.03
C ALA A 636 -0.98 -27.83 -8.27
N ASN A 637 -0.72 -26.52 -8.23
CA ASN A 637 0.62 -25.97 -8.41
C ASN A 637 1.55 -26.34 -7.24
N SER A 638 1.03 -26.30 -6.01
CA SER A 638 1.78 -26.70 -4.80
C SER A 638 2.25 -28.16 -4.87
N PHE A 639 1.39 -29.04 -5.41
CA PHE A 639 1.68 -30.47 -5.50
C PHE A 639 2.39 -30.88 -6.79
N PHE A 640 1.99 -30.37 -7.95
CA PHE A 640 2.53 -30.78 -9.26
C PHE A 640 3.63 -29.87 -9.79
N GLY A 641 3.79 -28.66 -9.25
CA GLY A 641 4.70 -27.63 -9.74
C GLY A 641 3.98 -26.59 -10.58
N THR A 642 4.53 -25.39 -10.67
CA THR A 642 3.91 -24.24 -11.33
C THR A 642 3.74 -24.49 -12.82
N LEU A 643 2.53 -24.28 -13.33
CA LEU A 643 2.22 -24.33 -14.76
C LEU A 643 2.88 -23.14 -15.48
N THR A 644 3.65 -23.40 -16.53
CA THR A 644 4.34 -22.35 -17.29
C THR A 644 4.37 -22.67 -18.78
N TYR A 645 4.48 -21.64 -19.62
CA TYR A 645 4.73 -21.82 -21.05
C TYR A 645 6.24 -21.84 -21.30
N GLN A 646 6.73 -22.92 -21.89
CA GLN A 646 8.10 -23.02 -22.36
C GLN A 646 8.15 -22.84 -23.87
N PHE A 647 9.09 -22.02 -24.31
CA PHE A 647 9.43 -21.82 -25.71
C PHE A 647 10.92 -22.10 -25.86
N TYR A 648 11.29 -22.83 -26.90
CA TYR A 648 12.68 -22.99 -27.28
C TYR A 648 12.97 -22.05 -28.43
N ARG A 649 13.98 -21.19 -28.26
CA ARG A 649 14.48 -20.32 -29.33
C ARG A 649 15.76 -20.91 -29.88
N ASN A 650 15.78 -21.19 -31.18
CA ASN A 650 17.02 -21.56 -31.85
C ASN A 650 17.92 -20.32 -31.89
N ASN A 651 19.09 -20.39 -31.25
CA ASN A 651 20.02 -19.26 -31.13
C ASN A 651 20.65 -18.85 -32.48
N GLU A 652 20.69 -19.74 -33.47
CA GLU A 652 21.28 -19.48 -34.78
C GLU A 652 20.25 -18.91 -35.77
N THR A 653 19.03 -19.47 -35.81
CA THR A 653 17.99 -19.06 -36.78
C THR A 653 17.01 -18.03 -36.21
N GLY A 654 16.96 -17.88 -34.89
CA GLY A 654 15.99 -17.02 -34.20
C GLY A 654 14.57 -17.59 -34.16
N GLU A 655 14.32 -18.74 -34.78
CA GLU A 655 13.01 -19.42 -34.79
C GLU A 655 12.63 -19.88 -33.38
N THR A 656 11.36 -19.67 -33.03
CA THR A 656 10.82 -20.05 -31.72
C THR A 656 9.85 -21.21 -31.92
N THR A 657 9.98 -22.27 -31.11
CA THR A 657 9.03 -23.39 -31.14
C THR A 657 7.64 -22.92 -30.71
N LYS A 658 6.61 -23.70 -31.06
CA LYS A 658 5.27 -23.47 -30.53
C LYS A 658 5.32 -23.52 -28.99
N PRO A 659 4.52 -22.68 -28.30
CA PRO A 659 4.40 -22.75 -26.85
C PRO A 659 3.99 -24.16 -26.43
N GLU A 660 4.76 -24.76 -25.56
CA GLU A 660 4.36 -25.97 -24.84
C GLU A 660 4.03 -25.60 -23.40
N LEU A 661 2.88 -26.08 -22.92
CA LEU A 661 2.49 -25.91 -21.53
C LEU A 661 3.16 -27.01 -20.71
N ILE A 662 4.07 -26.64 -19.82
CA ILE A 662 4.81 -27.56 -18.95
C ILE A 662 4.57 -27.21 -17.47
N ARG A 663 4.88 -28.15 -16.57
CA ARG A 663 5.02 -27.85 -15.14
C ARG A 663 6.49 -27.74 -14.78
N LYS A 664 6.86 -26.71 -14.02
CA LYS A 664 8.19 -26.59 -13.44
C LYS A 664 8.41 -27.68 -12.38
N ASP A 665 9.66 -28.11 -12.21
CA ASP A 665 10.05 -29.00 -11.12
C ASP A 665 10.31 -28.21 -9.81
N ASP A 666 9.37 -27.34 -9.47
CA ASP A 666 9.39 -26.46 -8.30
C ASP A 666 8.37 -26.87 -7.23
N ALA A 667 7.76 -28.05 -7.39
CA ALA A 667 6.82 -28.57 -6.43
C ALA A 667 7.48 -28.95 -5.10
N ILE A 668 6.72 -28.78 -4.02
CA ILE A 668 7.24 -28.93 -2.66
C ILE A 668 7.25 -30.39 -2.19
N ALA A 669 6.30 -31.19 -2.67
CA ALA A 669 6.26 -32.62 -2.41
C ALA A 669 7.23 -33.35 -3.37
N LYS A 670 8.26 -34.00 -2.82
CA LYS A 670 9.20 -34.82 -3.61
C LYS A 670 8.70 -36.26 -3.80
N ASP A 671 7.86 -36.74 -2.88
CA ASP A 671 7.36 -38.12 -2.82
C ASP A 671 5.98 -38.30 -3.50
N LYS A 672 5.74 -37.58 -4.61
CA LYS A 672 4.41 -37.52 -5.23
C LYS A 672 3.91 -38.87 -5.74
N GLN A 673 4.81 -39.78 -6.11
CA GLN A 673 4.47 -41.01 -6.84
C GLN A 673 3.63 -42.01 -6.02
N ILE A 674 3.56 -41.85 -4.69
CA ILE A 674 2.71 -42.70 -3.85
C ILE A 674 1.28 -42.17 -3.70
N VAL A 675 1.07 -40.86 -3.87
CA VAL A 675 -0.24 -40.22 -3.68
C VAL A 675 -1.03 -40.32 -4.98
N SER A 676 -2.17 -41.01 -4.96
CA SER A 676 -3.04 -41.24 -6.13
C SER A 676 -3.75 -39.98 -6.62
N GLY A 677 -4.03 -39.03 -5.72
CA GLY A 677 -4.63 -37.75 -6.08
C GLY A 677 -4.86 -36.86 -4.87
N LEU A 678 -5.37 -35.66 -5.14
CA LEU A 678 -5.80 -34.69 -4.15
C LEU A 678 -7.31 -34.52 -4.24
N ILE A 679 -7.96 -34.33 -3.10
CA ILE A 679 -9.37 -33.94 -3.04
C ILE A 679 -9.41 -32.58 -2.38
N TYR A 680 -10.09 -31.62 -2.97
CA TYR A 680 -10.35 -30.35 -2.31
C TYR A 680 -11.84 -30.10 -2.23
N PHE A 681 -12.28 -29.46 -1.15
CA PHE A 681 -13.68 -29.11 -1.00
C PHE A 681 -13.87 -27.80 -0.23
N LYS A 682 -15.02 -27.17 -0.46
CA LYS A 682 -15.56 -26.08 0.33
C LYS A 682 -16.93 -26.50 0.87
N LYS A 683 -17.19 -26.15 2.14
CA LYS A 683 -18.48 -26.34 2.81
C LYS A 683 -19.44 -25.28 2.31
N GLN A 684 -20.54 -25.69 1.70
CA GLN A 684 -21.62 -24.80 1.32
C GLN A 684 -22.86 -25.13 2.14
N LEU A 685 -23.47 -24.09 2.71
CA LEU A 685 -24.75 -24.21 3.38
C LEU A 685 -25.86 -24.13 2.36
N VAL A 686 -26.74 -25.12 2.40
CA VAL A 686 -27.95 -25.15 1.58
C VAL A 686 -29.16 -25.37 2.48
N ASN A 687 -30.28 -24.78 2.09
CA ASN A 687 -31.56 -25.07 2.71
C ASN A 687 -32.26 -26.14 1.86
N LEU A 688 -32.30 -27.37 2.38
CA LEU A 688 -32.98 -28.50 1.75
C LEU A 688 -34.16 -28.89 2.64
N ASP A 689 -35.37 -28.86 2.08
CA ASP A 689 -36.60 -29.24 2.78
C ASP A 689 -36.85 -28.48 4.10
N GLY A 690 -36.45 -27.20 4.15
CA GLY A 690 -36.60 -26.36 5.35
C GLY A 690 -35.55 -26.60 6.44
N LYS A 691 -34.51 -27.42 6.15
CA LYS A 691 -33.38 -27.67 7.07
C LYS A 691 -32.07 -27.20 6.44
N VAL A 692 -31.31 -26.42 7.20
CA VAL A 692 -29.96 -26.00 6.79
C VAL A 692 -28.98 -27.16 6.97
N LYS A 693 -28.25 -27.50 5.90
CA LYS A 693 -27.26 -28.60 5.88
C LYS A 693 -25.99 -28.19 5.13
N PHE A 694 -24.90 -28.89 5.40
CA PHE A 694 -23.66 -28.77 4.63
C PHE A 694 -23.62 -29.73 3.45
N ILE A 695 -23.44 -29.17 2.26
CA ILE A 695 -22.92 -29.91 1.11
C ILE A 695 -21.44 -29.59 0.93
N LEU A 696 -20.71 -30.50 0.31
CA LEU A 696 -19.34 -30.27 -0.09
C LEU A 696 -19.33 -29.92 -1.56
N VAL A 697 -18.60 -28.89 -1.94
CA VAL A 697 -18.40 -28.50 -3.34
C VAL A 697 -16.91 -28.45 -3.62
N GLY A 698 -16.46 -29.15 -4.65
CA GLY A 698 -15.05 -29.24 -4.99
C GLY A 698 -14.80 -30.27 -6.08
N ASP A 699 -13.56 -30.75 -6.17
CA ASP A 699 -13.18 -31.77 -7.14
C ASP A 699 -12.03 -32.67 -6.66
N ILE A 700 -11.79 -33.74 -7.42
CA ILE A 700 -10.68 -34.68 -7.28
C ILE A 700 -9.65 -34.39 -8.37
N ILE A 701 -8.45 -33.97 -7.97
CA ILE A 701 -7.31 -33.71 -8.84
C ILE A 701 -6.42 -34.95 -8.89
N LEU A 702 -6.43 -35.64 -10.03
CA LEU A 702 -5.66 -36.86 -10.23
C LEU A 702 -4.16 -36.60 -10.33
N ASN A 703 -3.35 -37.47 -9.73
CA ASN A 703 -1.90 -37.42 -9.89
C ASN A 703 -1.46 -38.30 -11.06
N PRO A 704 -1.02 -37.72 -12.20
CA PRO A 704 -0.58 -38.50 -13.35
C PRO A 704 0.74 -39.26 -13.09
N TYR A 705 1.48 -38.91 -12.04
CA TYR A 705 2.75 -39.54 -11.67
C TYR A 705 2.59 -40.64 -10.62
N ALA A 706 1.38 -40.93 -10.16
CA ALA A 706 1.14 -41.97 -9.18
C ALA A 706 1.37 -43.37 -9.75
N VAL A 707 1.99 -44.26 -8.97
CA VAL A 707 2.17 -45.68 -9.33
C VAL A 707 0.81 -46.37 -9.45
N ASN A 708 -0.06 -46.15 -8.47
CA ASN A 708 -1.43 -46.64 -8.48
C ASN A 708 -2.39 -45.49 -8.79
N GLN A 709 -3.02 -45.56 -9.96
CA GLN A 709 -4.02 -44.60 -10.40
C GLN A 709 -5.43 -45.15 -10.18
N PRO A 710 -6.38 -44.28 -9.78
CA PRO A 710 -7.79 -44.65 -9.72
C PRO A 710 -8.37 -44.79 -11.15
N THR A 711 -9.36 -45.66 -11.33
CA THR A 711 -10.10 -45.78 -12.60
C THR A 711 -11.13 -44.66 -12.73
N VAL A 712 -11.65 -44.45 -13.94
CA VAL A 712 -12.69 -43.45 -14.21
C VAL A 712 -13.96 -43.75 -13.40
N GLU A 713 -14.33 -45.01 -13.27
CA GLU A 713 -15.47 -45.47 -12.47
C GLU A 713 -15.26 -45.23 -10.98
N GLU A 714 -14.04 -45.50 -10.46
CA GLU A 714 -13.67 -45.22 -9.07
C GLU A 714 -13.80 -43.73 -8.76
N ILE A 715 -13.32 -42.86 -9.67
CA ILE A 715 -13.44 -41.41 -9.51
C ILE A 715 -14.88 -40.94 -9.59
N LYS A 716 -15.66 -41.45 -10.55
CA LYS A 716 -17.08 -41.10 -10.67
C LYS A 716 -17.82 -41.44 -9.38
N LYS A 717 -17.61 -42.64 -8.85
CA LYS A 717 -18.22 -43.09 -7.60
C LYS A 717 -17.77 -42.26 -6.40
N LEU A 718 -16.47 -41.93 -6.29
CA LEU A 718 -15.99 -41.04 -5.23
C LEU A 718 -16.63 -39.65 -5.31
N LYS A 719 -16.78 -39.07 -6.51
CA LYS A 719 -17.45 -37.77 -6.68
C LYS A 719 -18.92 -37.84 -6.26
N GLU A 720 -19.65 -38.87 -6.67
CA GLU A 720 -21.06 -39.09 -6.30
C GLU A 720 -21.27 -39.25 -4.78
N ILE A 721 -20.28 -39.78 -4.07
CA ILE A 721 -20.33 -39.94 -2.61
C ILE A 721 -20.00 -38.63 -1.88
N ILE A 722 -18.96 -37.91 -2.34
CA ILE A 722 -18.38 -36.79 -1.61
C ILE A 722 -19.16 -35.48 -1.83
N PHE A 723 -19.53 -35.18 -3.07
CA PHE A 723 -20.10 -33.89 -3.50
C PHE A 723 -21.58 -34.05 -3.86
#